data_AF-A0A7D6C681-F1
#
_entry.id   AF-A0A7D6C681-F1
#
_cell.length_a   1.000
_cell.length_b   1.000
_cell.length_c   1.000
_cell.angle_alpha   90.00
_cell.angle_beta   90.00
_cell.angle_gamma   90.00
#
_symmetry.space_group_name_H-M   'P 1'
#
loop_
_entity.id
_entity.type
_entity.pdbx_description
1 polymer ?
#
loop_
_entity_poly.entity_id
_entity_poly.type
_entity_poly.pdbx_seq_one_letter_code
_entity_poly.pdbx_strand_id
1 'polypeptide(L)'
;MLVVHGSWLPGAGLAVWAEDSGLPPQAPRRPGRAPRERPHPFAADHATLAAALAAGPAAAEPGSVLLRLPTRAGSPADSPELVRTAVAEPVRGPVTLAGWRAPALRYAPADALALLRAAGDRPGVPGATLRHLAELAEFAADLVRRGRVLPGVAPAPAPGPGPAVFRPLPRAGAAHAVGPRPTGGVGARAVWRPLLTGADAAWARSLALALPPAARAASDVPAGELVADALDALTDAAARAALTRTGLTGGGRPGGAVPAWLAALTGPDGGFTAERAALDALAAALADWQRDAAGGTVRASFRLVEPAADPIADALAAALAQDAADAESEPGVAADDAESASVDPGRWRVEFGLQAADEPSLLVDAGQIWRSPHALPGLAGRLDSPQETLLAELGRASRLWPELDAALRTATPEALELDVEGAHRFLREGAPVLHAAGFGVLLPGWWRRPSSRLGARLQARSRTAPGTVAAAGGGFGLDALVDYRWEVSLGDESISAEELAALAELKTPLVRLRGRWVELDPARLAAGLRLLRSAGELTVADLLRLGLAESDSADALPVLEVSADGALGDLLAGQAERRLTPLDPPPAFAGTLRPYQRRGLAWLAFLQSLGLGGVLADDMGLGKTVQLLALLAGDPPDAGPTLLVCPMSLVGNWQREAARFTPKLRVHVHHGAERARGDDFVAAVHAADLVLTTYSVAARDAVDLAGIDWHRVVVDEAQAIKNASTRQAEAVRALPARHRIAVTGTPVENRLADLWSIMQFANPGLLGPAASFRKAYAEPIERHGDAEAAERLRRMTGPFVLRRLKTDSSVISDLPEKLEMEVLCNLTAEQAGLYQAVVDDMLARIESSDGIERRGLVLAAMTRLKQVCNHPAQLLRDGSALTGRSGKLARLEEILDEVLAAGEKALLFTQYAEFGGMLRGHLSARFGREVLFLHGGVGKADRDAMVTRFQSDAGPPLFVLSLKAGGTGLTLTAANHVVHVDRWWNPAVEDQATDRAFRIGQRRRVQVRKFVCAGTLEEKVAAMIAEKRSLAASVVGTGEQWVTELSTDRLRELFALEAGAVVE
;
A
#
# COMPACT_ATOMS: atom_id res chain seq x y z
N MET A 1 -8.68 32.75 1.86
CA MET A 1 -7.85 31.53 1.97
C MET A 1 -6.44 31.95 2.32
N LEU A 2 -5.84 31.30 3.32
CA LEU A 2 -4.45 31.55 3.71
C LEU A 2 -3.59 30.36 3.30
N VAL A 3 -2.50 30.62 2.58
CA VAL A 3 -1.45 29.63 2.32
C VAL A 3 -0.30 29.90 3.27
N VAL A 4 -0.01 28.93 4.12
CA VAL A 4 1.00 29.08 5.17
C VAL A 4 2.32 28.46 4.71
N HIS A 5 3.37 29.28 4.70
CA HIS A 5 4.71 28.92 4.28
C HIS A 5 5.67 28.92 5.47
N GLY A 6 6.61 27.97 5.45
CA GLY A 6 7.67 27.87 6.45
C GLY A 6 9.04 28.15 5.83
N SER A 7 9.81 29.05 6.45
CA SER A 7 11.20 29.30 6.09
C SER A 7 12.08 28.99 7.29
N TRP A 8 12.95 27.99 7.16
CA TRP A 8 13.94 27.73 8.19
C TRP A 8 15.05 28.78 8.12
N LEU A 9 15.37 29.40 9.24
CA LEU A 9 16.43 30.38 9.38
C LEU A 9 17.58 29.74 10.15
N PRO A 10 18.74 29.50 9.51
CA PRO A 10 19.87 28.84 10.15
C PRO A 10 20.26 29.45 11.49
N GLY A 11 20.38 28.62 12.53
CA GLY A 11 20.69 29.04 13.90
C GLY A 11 19.60 29.87 14.60
N ALA A 12 18.46 30.12 13.94
CA ALA A 12 17.42 31.01 14.41
C ALA A 12 16.05 30.34 14.59
N GLY A 13 15.77 29.25 13.88
CA GLY A 13 14.52 28.48 13.98
C GLY A 13 13.58 28.70 12.80
N LEU A 14 12.28 28.50 13.01
CA LEU A 14 11.27 28.56 11.95
C LEU A 14 10.66 29.96 11.86
N ALA A 15 10.67 30.56 10.67
CA ALA A 15 9.85 31.73 10.37
C ALA A 15 8.63 31.29 9.54
N VAL A 16 7.45 31.49 10.08
CA VAL A 16 6.17 31.20 9.41
C VAL A 16 5.61 32.51 8.86
N TRP A 17 5.16 32.49 7.63
CA TRP A 17 4.45 33.60 6.99
C TRP A 17 3.30 33.04 6.15
N ALA A 18 2.35 33.88 5.75
CA ALA A 18 1.26 33.42 4.91
C ALA A 18 0.94 34.39 3.78
N GLU A 19 0.44 33.85 2.68
CA GLU A 19 -0.17 34.60 1.60
C GLU A 19 -1.69 34.61 1.80
N ASP A 20 -2.28 35.79 1.69
CA ASP A 20 -3.73 35.98 1.79
C ASP A 20 -4.32 36.18 0.40
N SER A 21 -5.18 35.25 0.00
CA SER A 21 -5.88 35.28 -1.28
C SER A 21 -6.74 36.53 -1.49
N GLY A 22 -7.17 37.16 -0.39
CA GLY A 22 -8.04 38.35 -0.37
C GLY A 22 -7.30 39.66 -0.65
N LEU A 23 -5.96 39.65 -0.63
CA LEU A 23 -5.15 40.85 -0.83
C LEU A 23 -4.76 41.05 -2.31
N PRO A 24 -4.64 42.31 -2.77
CA PRO A 24 -4.41 42.61 -4.17
C PRO A 24 -3.06 42.09 -4.71
N PRO A 25 -2.99 41.61 -5.96
CA PRO A 25 -1.78 41.02 -6.55
C PRO A 25 -0.65 42.00 -6.83
N GLN A 26 -0.99 43.29 -6.98
CA GLN A 26 -0.04 44.31 -7.38
C GLN A 26 0.31 45.23 -6.22
N ALA A 27 1.61 45.44 -6.01
CA ALA A 27 2.05 46.52 -5.14
C ALA A 27 1.67 47.88 -5.76
N PRO A 28 1.23 48.87 -4.96
CA PRO A 28 0.89 50.19 -5.48
C PRO A 28 2.10 50.81 -6.21
N ARG A 29 1.90 51.21 -7.47
CA ARG A 29 2.95 51.82 -8.30
C ARG A 29 3.39 53.15 -7.68
N ARG A 30 4.62 53.21 -7.14
CA ARG A 30 5.25 54.47 -6.73
C ARG A 30 6.10 55.02 -7.88
N PRO A 31 5.91 56.28 -8.31
CA PRO A 31 6.78 56.90 -9.31
C PRO A 31 8.20 57.06 -8.73
N GLY A 32 9.20 56.46 -9.38
CA GLY A 32 10.62 56.54 -8.98
C GLY A 32 11.41 55.23 -9.18
N ARG A 33 12.72 55.26 -8.87
CA ARG A 33 13.58 54.05 -8.90
C ARG A 33 13.06 53.06 -7.86
N ALA A 34 12.73 51.85 -8.30
CA ALA A 34 12.14 50.87 -7.42
C ALA A 34 13.11 50.49 -6.26
N PRO A 35 12.64 50.45 -5.01
CA PRO A 35 13.48 50.16 -3.86
C PRO A 35 14.05 48.74 -3.92
N ARG A 36 15.23 48.53 -3.32
CA ARG A 36 15.91 47.22 -3.23
C ARG A 36 15.08 46.18 -2.45
N GLU A 37 14.24 46.62 -1.52
CA GLU A 37 13.34 45.78 -0.73
C GLU A 37 11.92 46.35 -0.79
N ARG A 38 10.93 45.48 -1.05
CA ARG A 38 9.52 45.88 -1.22
C ARG A 38 8.63 45.13 -0.22
N PRO A 39 7.58 45.74 0.34
CA PRO A 39 6.61 45.00 1.14
C PRO A 39 5.89 43.98 0.23
N HIS A 40 5.70 42.76 0.73
CA HIS A 40 4.97 41.72 0.02
C HIS A 40 3.49 42.11 -0.09
N PRO A 41 2.93 42.32 -1.30
CA PRO A 41 1.66 43.01 -1.49
C PRO A 41 0.43 42.22 -1.02
N PHE A 42 0.56 40.90 -0.88
CA PHE A 42 -0.50 40.00 -0.45
C PHE A 42 -0.04 39.01 0.63
N ALA A 43 0.93 39.42 1.47
CA ALA A 43 1.23 38.66 2.67
C ALA A 43 0.25 39.02 3.79
N ALA A 44 -0.25 38.02 4.50
CA ALA A 44 -1.10 38.20 5.67
C ALA A 44 -0.38 38.99 6.76
N ASP A 45 -1.13 39.82 7.50
CA ASP A 45 -0.59 40.50 8.67
C ASP A 45 -0.38 39.55 9.86
N HIS A 46 0.28 40.05 10.92
CA HIS A 46 0.57 39.24 12.10
C HIS A 46 -0.67 38.73 12.82
N ALA A 47 -1.77 39.48 12.82
CA ALA A 47 -2.99 39.10 13.53
C ALA A 47 -3.70 37.94 12.82
N THR A 48 -3.84 38.05 11.51
CA THR A 48 -4.38 37.02 10.62
C THR A 48 -3.52 35.76 10.66
N LEU A 49 -2.19 35.91 10.63
CA LEU A 49 -1.25 34.80 10.72
C LEU A 49 -1.30 34.09 12.09
N ALA A 50 -1.38 34.85 13.19
CA ALA A 50 -1.52 34.27 14.53
C ALA A 50 -2.84 33.52 14.71
N ALA A 51 -3.94 34.04 14.14
CA ALA A 51 -5.25 33.39 14.17
C ALA A 51 -5.28 32.08 13.37
N ALA A 52 -4.63 32.03 12.20
CA ALA A 52 -4.51 30.81 11.38
C ALA A 52 -3.70 29.70 12.07
N LEU A 53 -2.79 30.06 12.97
CA LEU A 53 -1.95 29.10 13.70
C LEU A 53 -2.55 28.67 15.05
N ALA A 54 -3.80 29.06 15.36
CA ALA A 54 -4.50 28.98 16.65
C ALA A 54 -3.96 27.95 17.67
N ALA A 55 -3.52 28.48 18.83
CA ALA A 55 -3.08 27.78 20.06
C ALA A 55 -1.84 26.86 19.98
N GLY A 56 -0.82 27.23 19.19
CA GLY A 56 0.57 26.76 19.37
C GLY A 56 1.35 27.56 20.43
N PRO A 57 2.53 27.10 20.89
CA PRO A 57 3.18 27.55 22.13
C PRO A 57 3.48 29.07 22.22
N ALA A 58 3.56 29.56 23.45
CA ALA A 58 3.38 30.96 23.87
C ALA A 58 4.43 32.00 23.42
N ALA A 59 5.38 31.67 22.54
CA ALA A 59 6.55 32.52 22.27
C ALA A 59 6.83 32.76 20.78
N ALA A 60 5.81 33.07 19.98
CA ALA A 60 6.04 33.54 18.61
C ALA A 60 6.51 35.01 18.61
N GLU A 61 7.70 35.29 18.08
CA GLU A 61 8.18 36.67 17.93
C GLU A 61 7.71 37.29 16.61
N PRO A 62 6.93 38.37 16.62
CA PRO A 62 6.50 39.03 15.40
C PRO A 62 7.65 39.83 14.78
N GLY A 63 7.85 39.66 13.48
CA GLY A 63 8.82 40.43 12.70
C GLY A 63 8.51 40.35 11.21
N SER A 64 9.54 40.54 10.39
CA SER A 64 9.42 40.43 8.94
C SER A 64 10.56 39.62 8.35
N VAL A 65 10.25 38.77 7.38
CA VAL A 65 11.22 37.95 6.64
C VAL A 65 11.44 38.53 5.24
N LEU A 66 12.69 38.65 4.81
CA LEU A 66 13.05 39.04 3.44
C LEU A 66 13.15 37.77 2.58
N LEU A 67 12.34 37.71 1.53
CA LEU A 67 12.21 36.58 0.61
C LEU A 67 12.67 36.99 -0.80
N ARG A 68 13.59 36.23 -1.38
CA ARG A 68 13.99 36.37 -2.79
C ARG A 68 13.03 35.56 -3.65
N LEU A 69 11.95 36.22 -4.10
CA LEU A 69 10.88 35.55 -4.85
C LEU A 69 10.95 35.88 -6.36
N PRO A 70 10.51 34.93 -7.22
CA PRO A 70 10.24 35.23 -8.61
C PRO A 70 9.31 36.43 -8.72
N THR A 71 9.70 37.42 -9.50
CA THR A 71 9.05 38.72 -9.60
C THR A 71 8.76 39.02 -11.06
N ARG A 72 7.50 39.30 -11.37
CA ARG A 72 7.04 39.65 -12.71
C ARG A 72 6.39 41.02 -12.68
N ALA A 73 6.86 41.91 -13.57
CA ALA A 73 6.39 43.31 -13.68
C ALA A 73 6.29 44.06 -12.33
N GLY A 74 7.24 43.77 -11.43
CA GLY A 74 7.35 44.46 -10.15
C GLY A 74 6.45 43.97 -9.03
N SER A 75 5.81 42.79 -9.16
CA SER A 75 5.09 42.08 -8.07
C SER A 75 5.60 40.63 -7.92
N PRO A 76 5.58 40.03 -6.71
CA PRO A 76 6.01 38.64 -6.53
C PRO A 76 5.00 37.71 -7.21
N ALA A 77 5.50 36.59 -7.73
CA ALA A 77 4.65 35.52 -8.23
C ALA A 77 3.95 34.82 -7.06
N ASP A 78 2.71 34.41 -7.28
CA ASP A 78 1.89 33.67 -6.33
C ASP A 78 2.55 32.31 -6.02
N SER A 79 2.45 31.84 -4.78
CA SER A 79 2.79 30.44 -4.53
C SER A 79 1.82 29.50 -5.29
N PRO A 80 2.26 28.29 -5.68
CA PRO A 80 1.42 27.35 -6.40
C PRO A 80 0.13 26.98 -5.67
N GLU A 81 0.10 27.11 -4.34
CA GLU A 81 -1.06 26.81 -3.50
C GLU A 81 -1.99 28.01 -3.28
N LEU A 82 -1.61 29.23 -3.71
CA LEU A 82 -2.38 30.46 -3.49
C LEU A 82 -3.43 30.66 -4.58
N VAL A 83 -4.67 30.32 -4.25
CA VAL A 83 -5.85 30.63 -5.07
C VAL A 83 -6.36 32.03 -4.70
N ARG A 84 -6.18 33.03 -5.57
CA ARG A 84 -6.69 34.40 -5.36
C ARG A 84 -8.22 34.46 -5.42
N THR A 85 -8.83 35.32 -4.61
CA THR A 85 -10.30 35.53 -4.62
C THR A 85 -10.77 36.47 -5.73
N ALA A 86 -9.87 37.21 -6.38
CA ALA A 86 -10.18 38.12 -7.48
C ALA A 86 -9.28 37.84 -8.68
N VAL A 87 -9.89 37.77 -9.87
CA VAL A 87 -9.19 37.57 -11.15
C VAL A 87 -8.30 38.77 -11.43
N ALA A 88 -6.99 38.55 -11.53
CA ALA A 88 -6.02 39.57 -11.91
C ALA A 88 -5.45 39.27 -13.29
N GLU A 89 -5.33 40.29 -14.14
CA GLU A 89 -4.79 40.12 -15.49
C GLU A 89 -3.38 39.50 -15.45
N PRO A 90 -3.11 38.49 -16.29
CA PRO A 90 -1.81 37.83 -16.34
C PRO A 90 -0.77 38.82 -16.81
N VAL A 91 0.13 39.20 -15.88
CA VAL A 91 1.14 40.20 -16.20
C VAL A 91 2.20 39.56 -17.09
N ARG A 92 2.44 40.15 -18.27
CA ARG A 92 3.44 39.68 -19.25
C ARG A 92 4.81 40.31 -18.96
N GLY A 93 5.88 39.56 -19.18
CA GLY A 93 7.27 40.07 -19.07
C GLY A 93 8.25 39.06 -18.45
N PRO A 94 9.56 39.37 -18.47
CA PRO A 94 10.60 38.50 -17.93
C PRO A 94 10.43 38.34 -16.42
N VAL A 95 10.66 37.11 -15.93
CA VAL A 95 10.72 36.81 -14.50
C VAL A 95 12.12 37.13 -14.00
N THR A 96 12.21 37.95 -12.97
CA THR A 96 13.48 38.29 -12.30
C THR A 96 13.37 37.97 -10.81
N LEU A 97 14.48 37.74 -10.12
CA LEU A 97 14.45 37.59 -8.66
C LEU A 97 14.49 38.97 -8.00
N ALA A 98 13.56 39.25 -7.07
CA ALA A 98 13.57 40.47 -6.27
C ALA A 98 13.27 40.18 -4.79
N GLY A 99 13.70 41.08 -3.91
CA GLY A 99 13.50 40.97 -2.46
C GLY A 99 12.15 41.50 -2.01
N TRP A 100 11.37 40.64 -1.35
CA TRP A 100 10.04 40.91 -0.81
C TRP A 100 10.01 40.69 0.70
N ARG A 101 9.55 41.69 1.44
CA ARG A 101 9.45 41.65 2.90
C ARG A 101 8.03 41.27 3.30
N ALA A 102 7.88 40.08 3.90
CA ALA A 102 6.60 39.56 4.38
C ALA A 102 6.52 39.62 5.93
N PRO A 103 5.38 39.97 6.53
CA PRO A 103 5.15 39.75 7.96
C PRO A 103 5.31 38.27 8.29
N ALA A 104 6.02 37.96 9.37
CA ALA A 104 6.30 36.60 9.79
C ALA A 104 6.29 36.46 11.31
N LEU A 105 5.91 35.26 11.77
CA LEU A 105 6.03 34.81 13.16
C LEU A 105 7.21 33.87 13.27
N ARG A 106 8.16 34.19 14.16
CA ARG A 106 9.35 33.38 14.39
C ARG A 106 9.15 32.48 15.61
N TYR A 107 9.52 31.22 15.46
CA TYR A 107 9.47 30.18 16.48
C TYR A 107 10.87 29.65 16.75
N ALA A 108 11.21 29.52 18.03
CA ALA A 108 12.41 28.78 18.43
C ALA A 108 12.27 27.30 18.02
N PRO A 109 13.36 26.54 17.84
CA PRO A 109 13.30 25.15 17.39
C PRO A 109 12.36 24.24 18.19
N ALA A 110 12.26 24.42 19.51
CA ALA A 110 11.34 23.66 20.37
C ALA A 110 9.86 23.93 20.02
N ASP A 111 9.50 25.21 19.87
CA ASP A 111 8.15 25.63 19.49
C ASP A 111 7.83 25.26 18.03
N ALA A 112 8.84 25.33 17.16
CA ALA A 112 8.74 24.93 15.76
C ALA A 112 8.43 23.44 15.62
N LEU A 113 9.08 22.57 16.40
CA LEU A 113 8.81 21.13 16.40
C LEU A 113 7.33 20.84 16.73
N ALA A 114 6.80 21.46 17.80
CA ALA A 114 5.40 21.29 18.18
C ALA A 114 4.43 21.81 17.10
N LEU A 115 4.79 22.93 16.44
CA LEU A 115 4.01 23.50 15.36
C LEU A 115 3.98 22.60 14.11
N LEU A 116 5.14 22.11 13.70
CA LEU A 116 5.31 21.32 12.47
C LEU A 116 4.62 19.96 12.55
N ARG A 117 4.68 19.30 13.71
CA ARG A 117 3.99 18.00 13.92
C ARG A 117 2.47 18.12 13.94
N ALA A 118 1.94 19.32 14.21
CA ALA A 118 0.52 19.62 14.18
C ALA A 118 0.05 20.31 12.89
N ALA A 119 0.91 20.41 11.86
CA ALA A 119 0.63 21.22 10.67
C ALA A 119 -0.55 20.70 9.82
N GLY A 120 -0.89 19.41 9.91
CA GLY A 120 -2.01 18.80 9.20
C GLY A 120 -3.40 19.10 9.80
N ASP A 121 -3.46 19.52 11.06
CA ASP A 121 -4.71 19.71 11.81
C ASP A 121 -5.11 21.19 11.99
N ARG A 122 -4.37 22.13 11.38
CA ARG A 122 -4.53 23.58 11.60
C ARG A 122 -5.29 24.31 10.47
N PRO A 123 -5.99 25.41 10.79
CA PRO A 123 -6.74 26.19 9.81
C PRO A 123 -5.82 26.97 8.85
N GLY A 124 -5.80 26.57 7.59
CA GLY A 124 -4.97 27.16 6.52
C GLY A 124 -4.42 26.06 5.61
N VAL A 125 -4.06 26.38 4.36
CA VAL A 125 -3.47 25.38 3.47
C VAL A 125 -1.95 25.40 3.65
N PRO A 126 -1.32 24.29 4.10
CA PRO A 126 0.12 24.24 4.27
C PRO A 126 0.79 24.21 2.89
N GLY A 127 1.62 25.21 2.59
CA GLY A 127 2.42 25.26 1.39
C GLY A 127 3.49 24.15 1.35
N ALA A 128 4.06 23.89 0.18
CA ALA A 128 5.10 22.87 0.00
C ALA A 128 6.27 23.00 0.98
N THR A 129 6.68 24.22 1.32
CA THR A 129 7.77 24.49 2.26
C THR A 129 7.44 24.04 3.68
N LEU A 130 6.22 24.32 4.16
CA LEU A 130 5.77 23.92 5.50
C LEU A 130 5.57 22.41 5.59
N ARG A 131 5.01 21.77 4.55
CA ARG A 131 4.87 20.30 4.49
C ARG A 131 6.21 19.58 4.55
N HIS A 132 7.19 20.07 3.80
CA HIS A 132 8.54 19.49 3.81
C HIS A 132 9.21 19.63 5.19
N LEU A 133 9.06 20.78 5.85
CA LEU A 133 9.56 20.98 7.21
C LEU A 133 8.82 20.10 8.25
N ALA A 134 7.53 19.79 8.02
CA ALA A 134 6.78 18.84 8.84
C ALA A 134 7.31 17.40 8.69
N GLU A 135 7.66 16.98 7.48
CA GLU A 135 8.30 15.69 7.23
C GLU A 135 9.68 15.59 7.91
N LEU A 136 10.49 16.66 7.85
CA LEU A 136 11.74 16.76 8.59
C LEU A 136 11.55 16.67 10.12
N ALA A 137 10.50 17.30 10.64
CA ALA A 137 10.16 17.24 12.07
C ALA A 137 9.76 15.83 12.52
N GLU A 138 8.98 15.09 11.71
CA GLU A 138 8.64 13.70 11.99
C GLU A 138 9.85 12.78 11.90
N PHE A 139 10.75 13.00 10.93
CA PHE A 139 12.00 12.25 10.84
C PHE A 139 12.92 12.51 12.06
N ALA A 140 13.05 13.76 12.51
CA ALA A 140 13.79 14.11 13.72
C ALA A 140 13.23 13.39 14.96
N ALA A 141 11.90 13.39 15.14
CA ALA A 141 11.24 12.72 16.25
C ALA A 141 11.42 11.19 16.18
N ASP A 142 11.45 10.62 14.98
CA ASP A 142 11.70 9.20 14.75
C ASP A 142 13.13 8.78 15.10
N LEU A 143 14.13 9.58 14.72
CA LEU A 143 15.53 9.35 15.12
C LEU A 143 15.67 9.34 16.65
N VAL A 144 15.05 10.29 17.34
CA VAL A 144 15.03 10.33 18.82
C VAL A 144 14.37 9.09 19.40
N ARG A 145 13.20 8.68 18.87
CA ARG A 145 12.47 7.50 19.35
C ARG A 145 13.27 6.20 19.19
N ARG A 146 14.10 6.11 18.14
CA ARG A 146 15.02 4.99 17.88
C ARG A 146 16.36 5.10 18.62
N GLY A 147 16.57 6.14 19.43
CA GLY A 147 17.83 6.38 20.14
C GLY A 147 19.00 6.77 19.22
N ARG A 148 18.72 7.23 18.00
CA ARG A 148 19.70 7.56 16.96
C ARG A 148 20.16 9.02 17.09
N VAL A 149 20.66 9.37 18.27
CA VAL A 149 21.12 10.74 18.59
C VAL A 149 22.43 10.71 19.37
N LEU A 150 23.28 11.71 19.16
CA LEU A 150 24.56 11.88 19.83
C LEU A 150 24.62 13.22 20.57
N PRO A 151 25.02 13.25 21.84
CA PRO A 151 25.24 14.49 22.57
C PRO A 151 26.52 15.18 22.12
N GLY A 152 26.55 16.51 22.17
CA GLY A 152 27.67 17.33 21.71
C GLY A 152 27.75 18.68 22.43
N VAL A 153 28.74 19.48 22.02
CA VAL A 153 28.92 20.87 22.46
C VAL A 153 28.95 21.78 21.23
N ALA A 154 28.21 22.88 21.32
CA ALA A 154 28.22 23.97 20.35
C ALA A 154 28.67 25.27 21.05
N PRO A 155 29.33 26.19 20.33
CA PRO A 155 29.64 27.52 20.88
C PRO A 155 28.35 28.27 21.24
N ALA A 156 28.39 29.08 22.30
CA ALA A 156 27.25 29.93 22.62
C ALA A 156 26.96 30.90 21.46
N PRO A 157 25.69 31.14 21.12
CA PRO A 157 25.34 32.08 20.06
C PRO A 157 25.89 33.47 20.41
N ALA A 158 26.65 34.06 19.49
CA ALA A 158 27.13 35.42 19.66
C ALA A 158 25.91 36.38 19.74
N PRO A 159 25.90 37.39 20.62
CA PRO A 159 24.89 38.45 20.61
C PRO A 159 25.16 39.37 19.39
N GLY A 160 24.88 38.85 18.21
CA GLY A 160 24.90 39.60 16.95
C GLY A 160 23.51 40.08 16.58
N PRO A 161 23.38 41.11 15.72
CA PRO A 161 22.10 41.40 15.09
C PRO A 161 21.63 40.10 14.42
N GLY A 162 20.36 39.72 14.61
CA GLY A 162 19.79 38.50 14.03
C GLY A 162 20.07 38.40 12.52
N PRO A 163 19.94 37.20 11.92
CA PRO A 163 20.23 37.01 10.50
C PRO A 163 19.54 38.13 9.69
N ALA A 164 20.28 38.79 8.77
CA ALA A 164 19.82 39.97 8.02
C ALA A 164 18.46 39.78 7.29
N VAL A 165 18.03 38.53 7.21
CA VAL A 165 16.78 38.02 6.64
C VAL A 165 15.56 38.32 7.52
N PHE A 166 15.65 38.22 8.86
CA PHE A 166 14.51 38.47 9.76
C PHE A 166 14.71 39.73 10.60
N ARG A 167 13.83 40.72 10.44
CA ARG A 167 13.89 42.00 11.17
C ARG A 167 12.75 42.07 12.20
N PRO A 168 13.04 42.06 13.51
CA PRO A 168 12.03 42.22 14.56
C PRO A 168 11.44 43.64 14.56
N LEU A 169 10.20 43.78 15.05
CA LEU A 169 9.57 45.10 15.21
C LEU A 169 10.28 45.92 16.31
N PRO A 170 10.47 47.24 16.14
CA PRO A 170 11.02 48.08 17.21
C PRO A 170 10.05 48.10 18.40
N ARG A 171 10.47 47.52 19.53
CA ARG A 171 9.74 47.61 20.79
C ARG A 171 9.88 49.03 21.35
N ALA A 172 8.76 49.72 21.54
CA ALA A 172 8.73 50.93 22.36
C ALA A 172 8.87 50.51 23.83
N GLY A 173 10.01 50.84 24.44
CA GLY A 173 10.23 50.77 25.88
C GLY A 173 10.45 49.36 26.45
N ALA A 174 11.72 48.95 26.56
CA ALA A 174 12.19 48.10 27.64
C ALA A 174 13.71 48.22 27.73
N ALA A 175 14.17 49.18 28.54
CA ALA A 175 15.52 49.16 29.07
C ALA A 175 15.54 48.11 30.19
N HIS A 176 16.36 47.06 30.06
CA HIS A 176 16.70 46.22 31.21
C HIS A 176 18.20 45.89 31.25
N ALA A 177 18.84 46.59 32.18
CA ALA A 177 19.85 46.12 33.14
C ALA A 177 20.84 45.03 32.68
N VAL A 178 22.06 45.49 32.37
CA VAL A 178 23.27 44.66 32.44
C VAL A 178 23.60 44.46 33.92
N GLY A 179 23.28 43.28 34.46
CA GLY A 179 23.81 42.81 35.74
C GLY A 179 25.31 42.48 35.64
N PRO A 180 26.04 42.43 36.77
CA PRO A 180 27.50 42.35 36.76
C PRO A 180 27.99 41.00 36.19
N ARG A 181 29.00 41.07 35.33
CA ARG A 181 29.72 39.92 34.77
C ARG A 181 30.42 39.13 35.89
N PRO A 182 30.18 37.82 36.05
CA PRO A 182 31.12 36.95 36.72
C PRO A 182 32.32 36.70 35.80
N THR A 183 33.49 36.78 36.38
CA THR A 183 34.81 36.63 35.77
C THR A 183 35.10 35.17 35.36
N GLY A 184 35.55 34.95 34.12
CA GLY A 184 36.42 33.82 33.73
C GLY A 184 35.84 32.73 32.81
N GLY A 185 34.53 32.52 32.73
CA GLY A 185 33.92 31.44 31.93
C GLY A 185 33.52 31.85 30.51
N VAL A 186 33.72 30.97 29.53
CA VAL A 186 33.18 31.11 28.17
C VAL A 186 31.83 30.38 28.13
N GLY A 187 30.82 30.98 27.50
CA GLY A 187 29.52 30.34 27.30
C GLY A 187 29.57 29.26 26.21
N ALA A 188 28.92 28.13 26.45
CA ALA A 188 28.73 27.04 25.50
C ALA A 188 27.29 26.48 25.59
N ARG A 189 26.91 25.66 24.61
CA ARG A 189 25.60 25.00 24.55
C ARG A 189 25.77 23.49 24.40
N ALA A 190 25.17 22.72 25.30
CA ALA A 190 25.00 21.28 25.12
C ALA A 190 23.94 21.04 24.05
N VAL A 191 24.14 20.12 23.12
CA VAL A 191 23.23 19.85 22.00
C VAL A 191 23.07 18.34 21.75
N TRP A 192 21.91 17.91 21.28
CA TRP A 192 21.73 16.59 20.67
C TRP A 192 21.75 16.72 19.14
N ARG A 193 22.52 15.85 18.49
CA ARG A 193 22.63 15.77 17.03
C ARG A 193 22.09 14.43 16.52
N PRO A 194 21.50 14.37 15.32
CA PRO A 194 21.06 13.13 14.70
C PRO A 194 22.25 12.24 14.34
N LEU A 195 22.12 10.93 14.58
CA LEU A 195 23.07 9.91 14.10
C LEU A 195 22.62 9.39 12.73
N LEU A 196 23.17 9.98 11.67
CA LEU A 196 22.82 9.64 10.29
C LEU A 196 23.81 8.62 9.72
N THR A 197 23.51 7.32 9.88
CA THR A 197 24.31 6.24 9.27
C THR A 197 23.42 5.31 8.42
N GLY A 198 24.02 4.68 7.39
CA GLY A 198 23.31 3.75 6.51
C GLY A 198 22.06 4.35 5.86
N ALA A 199 20.90 3.72 6.10
CA ALA A 199 19.61 4.13 5.56
C ALA A 199 19.17 5.52 6.05
N ASP A 200 19.49 5.91 7.29
CA ASP A 200 19.11 7.22 7.84
C ASP A 200 19.83 8.35 7.07
N ALA A 201 21.10 8.13 6.69
CA ALA A 201 21.85 9.07 5.87
C ALA A 201 21.31 9.16 4.44
N ALA A 202 20.88 8.04 3.86
CA ALA A 202 20.25 8.02 2.54
C ALA A 202 18.91 8.79 2.55
N TRP A 203 18.12 8.62 3.60
CA TRP A 203 16.86 9.33 3.76
C TRP A 203 17.05 10.84 3.96
N ALA A 204 18.00 11.24 4.82
CA ALA A 204 18.35 12.66 5.00
C ALA A 204 18.79 13.32 3.68
N ARG A 205 19.56 12.60 2.83
CA ARG A 205 19.93 13.06 1.49
C ARG A 205 18.71 13.21 0.57
N SER A 206 17.78 12.24 0.61
CA SER A 206 16.53 12.32 -0.15
C SER A 206 15.72 13.57 0.23
N LEU A 207 15.58 13.85 1.53
CA LEU A 207 14.92 15.06 2.02
C LEU A 207 15.64 16.33 1.56
N ALA A 208 16.98 16.37 1.60
CA ALA A 208 17.75 17.50 1.09
C ALA A 208 17.55 17.73 -0.43
N LEU A 209 17.41 16.67 -1.22
CA LEU A 209 17.12 16.75 -2.66
C LEU A 209 15.67 17.16 -2.94
N ALA A 210 14.74 16.77 -2.07
CA ALA A 210 13.32 17.10 -2.17
C ALA A 210 12.97 18.49 -1.62
N LEU A 211 13.93 19.24 -1.05
CA LEU A 211 13.71 20.56 -0.47
C LEU A 211 13.13 21.53 -1.52
N PRO A 212 11.91 22.04 -1.34
CA PRO A 212 11.30 22.96 -2.30
C PRO A 212 12.16 24.21 -2.50
N PRO A 213 12.37 24.71 -3.75
CA PRO A 213 13.20 25.89 -3.99
C PRO A 213 12.78 27.13 -3.19
N ALA A 214 11.48 27.28 -2.94
CA ALA A 214 10.92 28.36 -2.13
C ALA A 214 11.37 28.35 -0.66
N ALA A 215 11.79 27.20 -0.11
CA ALA A 215 12.34 27.12 1.25
C ALA A 215 13.69 27.84 1.38
N ARG A 216 14.40 28.03 0.25
CA ARG A 216 15.63 28.83 0.17
C ARG A 216 15.38 30.29 -0.18
N ALA A 217 14.12 30.73 -0.33
CA ALA A 217 13.83 32.12 -0.63
C ALA A 217 14.31 33.07 0.49
N ALA A 218 14.38 32.57 1.72
CA ALA A 218 14.85 33.32 2.89
C ALA A 218 16.35 33.16 3.17
N SER A 219 17.09 32.29 2.47
CA SER A 219 18.47 31.97 2.82
C SER A 219 19.29 31.61 1.58
N ASP A 220 20.47 32.20 1.43
CA ASP A 220 21.41 31.86 0.37
C ASP A 220 22.24 30.58 0.69
N VAL A 221 21.90 29.88 1.79
CA VAL A 221 22.58 28.66 2.23
C VAL A 221 22.21 27.47 1.32
N PRO A 222 23.16 26.57 0.98
CA PRO A 222 22.88 25.36 0.21
C PRO A 222 21.79 24.49 0.86
N ALA A 223 21.03 23.76 0.03
CA ALA A 223 19.90 22.94 0.48
C ALA A 223 20.30 21.91 1.55
N GLY A 224 21.44 21.23 1.36
CA GLY A 224 21.95 20.26 2.30
C GLY A 224 22.31 20.87 3.66
N GLU A 225 22.91 22.06 3.68
CA GLU A 225 23.25 22.77 4.92
C GLU A 225 22.00 23.26 5.65
N LEU A 226 20.98 23.73 4.91
CA LEU A 226 19.72 24.17 5.50
C LEU A 226 18.96 22.99 6.14
N VAL A 227 18.89 21.86 5.45
CA VAL A 227 18.26 20.64 5.97
C VAL A 227 19.04 20.07 7.15
N ALA A 228 20.37 20.10 7.10
CA ALA A 228 21.21 19.67 8.22
C ALA A 228 20.99 20.55 9.46
N ASP A 229 20.98 21.88 9.33
CA ASP A 229 20.72 22.79 10.46
C ASP A 229 19.32 22.60 11.05
N ALA A 230 18.30 22.45 10.18
CA ALA A 230 16.93 22.18 10.61
C ALA A 230 16.81 20.84 11.34
N LEU A 231 17.42 19.79 10.80
CA LEU A 231 17.39 18.46 11.37
C LEU A 231 18.14 18.41 12.72
N ASP A 232 19.32 19.05 12.83
CA ASP A 232 20.07 19.18 14.08
C ASP A 232 19.22 19.86 15.16
N ALA A 233 18.60 21.00 14.83
CA ALA A 233 17.83 21.78 15.78
C ALA A 233 16.50 21.11 16.20
N LEU A 234 15.80 20.47 15.25
CA LEU A 234 14.57 19.71 15.53
C LEU A 234 14.85 18.43 16.31
N THR A 235 16.00 17.78 16.05
CA THR A 235 16.45 16.62 16.83
C THR A 235 16.81 17.03 18.26
N ASP A 236 17.53 18.14 18.46
CA ASP A 236 17.80 18.71 19.79
C ASP A 236 16.52 19.00 20.56
N ALA A 237 15.55 19.65 19.91
CA ALA A 237 14.24 19.92 20.49
C ALA A 237 13.48 18.62 20.86
N ALA A 238 13.45 17.63 19.96
CA ALA A 238 12.74 16.38 20.17
C ALA A 238 13.37 15.54 21.30
N ALA A 239 14.70 15.48 21.36
CA ALA A 239 15.44 14.80 22.41
C ALA A 239 15.16 15.43 23.78
N ARG A 240 15.23 16.76 23.88
CA ARG A 240 14.91 17.48 25.14
C ARG A 240 13.47 17.28 25.58
N ALA A 241 12.52 17.36 24.65
CA ALA A 241 11.11 17.12 24.94
C ALA A 241 10.88 15.70 25.52
N ALA A 242 11.55 14.69 24.95
CA ALA A 242 11.51 13.31 25.46
C ALA A 242 12.18 13.15 26.84
N LEU A 243 13.23 13.94 27.11
CA LEU A 243 14.06 13.82 28.31
C LEU A 243 13.61 14.70 29.50
N THR A 244 12.55 15.52 29.35
CA THR A 244 12.05 16.51 30.34
C THR A 244 11.89 16.01 31.79
N ARG A 245 11.83 14.69 32.03
CA ARG A 245 11.68 14.07 33.37
C ARG A 245 12.90 13.25 33.84
N THR A 246 14.02 13.32 33.13
CA THR A 246 15.20 12.46 33.33
C THR A 246 16.41 13.31 33.72
N GLY A 247 16.96 13.08 34.91
CA GLY A 247 18.20 13.73 35.34
C GLY A 247 19.40 12.83 35.06
N LEU A 248 20.35 13.29 34.24
CA LEU A 248 21.61 12.57 33.97
C LEU A 248 22.70 12.84 35.03
N THR A 249 22.37 13.54 36.13
CA THR A 249 23.33 13.93 37.16
C THR A 249 23.58 12.79 38.15
N GLY A 250 24.35 11.79 37.73
CA GLY A 250 24.84 10.71 38.59
C GLY A 250 26.36 10.79 38.81
N GLY A 251 26.79 11.15 40.03
CA GLY A 251 28.08 10.74 40.59
C GLY A 251 29.34 11.61 40.34
N GLY A 252 29.29 12.69 39.57
CA GLY A 252 30.46 13.55 39.32
C GLY A 252 30.81 14.50 40.47
N ARG A 253 32.11 14.78 40.69
CA ARG A 253 32.56 15.83 41.64
C ARG A 253 31.91 17.18 41.27
N PRO A 254 31.37 17.95 42.24
CA PRO A 254 30.77 19.25 41.97
C PRO A 254 31.85 20.24 41.50
N GLY A 255 31.69 20.75 40.28
CA GLY A 255 32.60 21.70 39.62
C GLY A 255 33.27 21.13 38.36
N GLY A 256 33.21 21.86 37.25
CA GLY A 256 33.84 21.51 35.97
C GLY A 256 32.88 21.53 34.78
N ALA A 257 33.44 21.44 33.56
CA ALA A 257 32.67 21.52 32.31
C ALA A 257 31.68 20.36 32.12
N VAL A 258 32.02 19.15 32.57
CA VAL A 258 31.20 17.94 32.34
C VAL A 258 29.90 17.93 33.15
N PRO A 259 29.87 18.18 34.48
CA PRO A 259 28.60 18.24 35.22
C PRO A 259 27.69 19.38 34.73
N ALA A 260 28.27 20.53 34.37
CA ALA A 260 27.53 21.66 33.81
C ALA A 260 26.95 21.33 32.42
N TRP A 261 27.70 20.62 31.58
CA TRP A 261 27.26 20.12 30.29
C TRP A 261 26.14 19.08 30.41
N LEU A 262 26.26 18.08 31.30
CA LEU A 262 25.24 17.05 31.51
C LEU A 262 23.92 17.65 32.01
N ALA A 263 23.98 18.59 32.96
CA ALA A 263 22.79 19.30 33.43
C ALA A 263 22.13 20.11 32.31
N ALA A 264 22.95 20.75 31.46
CA ALA A 264 22.47 21.50 30.31
C ALA A 264 21.92 20.61 29.19
N LEU A 265 22.40 19.37 29.05
CA LEU A 265 21.96 18.42 28.02
C LEU A 265 20.51 17.96 28.20
N THR A 266 20.05 17.86 29.46
CA THR A 266 18.65 17.52 29.82
C THR A 266 17.78 18.74 30.13
N GLY A 267 18.39 19.92 30.32
CA GLY A 267 17.68 21.17 30.61
C GLY A 267 17.04 21.82 29.38
N PRO A 268 16.13 22.79 29.56
CA PRO A 268 15.41 23.45 28.46
C PRO A 268 16.30 24.38 27.61
N ASP A 269 17.23 25.12 28.23
CA ASP A 269 17.98 26.19 27.54
C ASP A 269 19.33 25.75 26.95
N GLY A 270 19.79 24.54 27.25
CA GLY A 270 21.04 23.96 26.74
C GLY A 270 22.33 24.71 27.10
N GLY A 271 22.25 25.92 27.67
CA GLY A 271 23.38 26.80 27.95
C GLY A 271 24.12 26.43 29.24
N PHE A 272 25.44 26.50 29.19
CA PHE A 272 26.31 26.36 30.36
C PHE A 272 27.58 27.20 30.21
N THR A 273 28.28 27.44 31.31
CA THR A 273 29.56 28.17 31.33
C THR A 273 30.67 27.26 31.85
N ALA A 274 31.84 27.35 31.23
CA ALA A 274 33.04 26.65 31.67
C ALA A 274 34.31 27.38 31.19
N GLU A 275 35.46 27.01 31.74
CA GLU A 275 36.76 27.52 31.26
C GLU A 275 37.03 27.06 29.82
N ARG A 276 37.65 27.92 29.00
CA ARG A 276 37.92 27.66 27.58
C ARG A 276 38.67 26.34 27.36
N ALA A 277 39.73 26.10 28.13
CA ALA A 277 40.51 24.86 28.03
C ALA A 277 39.69 23.61 28.36
N ALA A 278 38.79 23.69 29.35
CA ALA A 278 37.91 22.58 29.72
C ALA A 278 36.80 22.33 28.68
N LEU A 279 36.31 23.39 28.02
CA LEU A 279 35.38 23.29 26.89
C LEU A 279 36.04 22.67 25.66
N ASP A 280 37.27 23.09 25.33
CA ASP A 280 38.00 22.55 24.18
C ASP A 280 38.34 21.07 24.40
N ALA A 281 38.73 20.68 25.62
CA ALA A 281 38.94 19.29 25.99
C ALA A 281 37.65 18.45 25.93
N LEU A 282 36.52 18.98 26.41
CA LEU A 282 35.22 18.32 26.32
C LEU A 282 34.76 18.16 24.87
N ALA A 283 34.90 19.21 24.05
CA ALA A 283 34.54 19.18 22.64
C ALA A 283 35.39 18.18 21.85
N ALA A 284 36.70 18.11 22.11
CA ALA A 284 37.59 17.12 21.50
C ALA A 284 37.19 15.68 21.89
N ALA A 285 36.99 15.42 23.19
CA ALA A 285 36.57 14.10 23.66
C ALA A 285 35.20 13.66 23.09
N LEU A 286 34.26 14.60 22.95
CA LEU A 286 32.97 14.32 22.32
C LEU A 286 33.11 14.11 20.81
N ALA A 287 33.94 14.87 20.11
CA ALA A 287 34.18 14.69 18.69
C ALA A 287 34.84 13.33 18.40
N ASP A 288 35.76 12.89 19.25
CA ASP A 288 36.38 11.55 19.16
C ASP A 288 35.32 10.46 19.38
N TRP A 289 34.54 10.56 20.46
CA TRP A 289 33.46 9.62 20.74
C TRP A 289 32.35 9.60 19.68
N GLN A 290 32.02 10.75 19.08
CA GLN A 290 31.03 10.85 18.00
C GLN A 290 31.53 10.24 16.69
N ARG A 291 32.82 10.43 16.35
CA ARG A 291 33.45 9.75 15.20
C ARG A 291 33.43 8.24 15.37
N ASP A 292 33.68 7.78 16.59
CA ASP A 292 33.52 6.38 16.94
C ASP A 292 32.06 5.90 16.80
N ALA A 293 31.10 6.68 17.32
CA ALA A 293 29.68 6.32 17.28
C ALA A 293 29.06 6.37 15.87
N ALA A 294 29.57 7.19 14.96
CA ALA A 294 29.17 7.24 13.55
C ALA A 294 29.60 6.00 12.74
N GLY A 295 30.45 5.16 13.32
CA GLY A 295 30.99 3.96 12.70
C GLY A 295 32.14 4.28 11.75
N GLY A 296 33.18 3.45 11.78
CA GLY A 296 34.24 3.47 10.78
C GLY A 296 33.77 2.87 9.44
N THR A 297 34.67 2.85 8.45
CA THR A 297 34.52 2.02 7.23
C THR A 297 34.28 0.54 7.55
N VAL A 298 34.61 0.13 8.78
CA VAL A 298 34.54 -1.23 9.29
C VAL A 298 33.99 -1.19 10.71
N ARG A 299 33.25 -2.23 11.10
CA ARG A 299 32.58 -2.37 12.41
C ARG A 299 32.87 -3.73 13.02
N ALA A 300 32.80 -3.86 14.35
CA ALA A 300 32.85 -5.19 14.96
C ALA A 300 31.67 -6.05 14.53
N SER A 301 31.93 -7.35 14.48
CA SER A 301 30.96 -8.39 14.20
C SER A 301 31.03 -9.47 15.29
N PHE A 302 29.86 -10.00 15.64
CA PHE A 302 29.67 -11.00 16.67
C PHE A 302 28.97 -12.20 16.03
N ARG A 303 29.64 -13.35 16.01
CA ARG A 303 29.08 -14.61 15.51
C ARG A 303 28.88 -15.57 16.66
N LEU A 304 27.64 -15.96 16.93
CA LEU A 304 27.37 -17.03 17.89
C LEU A 304 27.59 -18.39 17.23
N VAL A 305 28.49 -19.19 17.80
CA VAL A 305 28.87 -20.54 17.39
C VAL A 305 28.37 -21.54 18.43
N GLU A 306 27.79 -22.63 17.93
CA GLU A 306 27.20 -23.70 18.73
C GLU A 306 28.27 -24.67 19.24
N PRO A 307 28.10 -25.25 20.46
CA PRO A 307 28.99 -26.31 20.95
C PRO A 307 28.89 -27.59 20.11
N ALA A 308 30.01 -28.29 19.98
CA ALA A 308 30.12 -29.51 19.16
C ALA A 308 29.51 -30.76 19.82
N ALA A 309 29.54 -30.89 21.15
CA ALA A 309 28.97 -32.03 21.88
C ALA A 309 27.66 -31.67 22.61
N ASP A 310 26.92 -32.69 23.06
CA ASP A 310 25.58 -32.59 23.68
C ASP A 310 25.62 -33.06 25.15
N PRO A 311 26.03 -32.19 26.09
CA PRO A 311 26.17 -32.56 27.50
C PRO A 311 24.83 -33.00 28.14
N ILE A 312 23.71 -32.53 27.58
CA ILE A 312 22.36 -32.78 28.11
C ILE A 312 21.83 -34.12 27.58
N ALA A 313 22.07 -34.47 26.30
CA ALA A 313 21.76 -35.81 25.81
C ALA A 313 22.61 -36.89 26.49
N ASP A 314 23.88 -36.60 26.80
CA ASP A 314 24.74 -37.51 27.55
C ASP A 314 24.29 -37.66 29.02
N ALA A 315 23.82 -36.58 29.66
CA ALA A 315 23.24 -36.63 31.00
C ALA A 315 21.86 -37.33 31.05
N LEU A 316 21.03 -37.16 30.00
CA LEU A 316 19.74 -37.83 29.87
C LEU A 316 19.92 -39.33 29.55
N ALA A 317 20.90 -39.67 28.71
CA ALA A 317 21.31 -41.04 28.46
C ALA A 317 21.91 -41.70 29.72
N ALA A 318 22.68 -40.95 30.51
CA ALA A 318 23.21 -41.44 31.80
C ALA A 318 22.12 -41.62 32.86
N ALA A 319 21.12 -40.73 32.92
CA ALA A 319 19.98 -40.86 33.81
C ALA A 319 19.08 -42.04 33.41
N LEU A 320 18.87 -42.27 32.11
CA LEU A 320 18.14 -43.42 31.58
C LEU A 320 18.95 -44.74 31.68
N ALA A 321 20.29 -44.67 31.72
CA ALA A 321 21.16 -45.82 31.92
C ALA A 321 21.35 -46.19 33.41
N GLN A 322 21.19 -45.23 34.33
CA GLN A 322 21.24 -45.49 35.79
C GLN A 322 20.06 -46.35 36.27
N ASP A 323 18.92 -46.30 35.60
CA ASP A 323 17.80 -47.23 35.83
C ASP A 323 18.06 -48.67 35.29
N ALA A 324 19.13 -48.86 34.50
CA ALA A 324 19.45 -50.14 33.86
C ALA A 324 20.67 -50.87 34.47
N ALA A 325 21.41 -50.26 35.42
CA ALA A 325 22.72 -50.73 35.87
C ALA A 325 22.76 -51.33 37.30
N ASP A 326 21.66 -51.92 37.78
CA ASP A 326 21.61 -52.76 39.00
C ASP A 326 21.78 -54.27 38.70
N ALA A 327 22.39 -54.63 37.56
CA ALA A 327 22.70 -56.01 37.23
C ALA A 327 24.08 -56.16 36.56
N GLU A 328 25.01 -56.70 37.35
CA GLU A 328 26.21 -57.47 36.97
C GLU A 328 27.47 -56.70 36.48
N SER A 329 28.47 -56.72 37.37
CA SER A 329 29.93 -56.66 37.16
C SER A 329 30.41 -57.79 36.21
N GLU A 330 31.50 -57.74 35.44
CA GLU A 330 32.90 -57.34 35.69
C GLU A 330 33.71 -57.37 34.33
N PRO A 331 35.07 -57.34 34.22
CA PRO A 331 35.81 -56.24 33.58
C PRO A 331 36.70 -56.60 32.36
N GLY A 332 37.16 -55.57 31.63
CA GLY A 332 38.48 -55.59 30.95
C GLY A 332 38.52 -55.12 29.49
N VAL A 333 39.32 -54.07 29.23
CA VAL A 333 40.62 -54.07 28.51
C VAL A 333 40.86 -52.66 27.95
N ALA A 334 42.04 -52.12 28.25
CA ALA A 334 42.53 -50.80 27.84
C ALA A 334 42.90 -50.72 26.35
N ALA A 335 42.79 -49.53 25.76
CA ALA A 335 43.61 -49.10 24.62
C ALA A 335 43.77 -47.57 24.61
N ASP A 336 45.02 -47.19 24.33
CA ASP A 336 45.68 -45.90 24.49
C ASP A 336 45.17 -44.72 23.64
N ASP A 337 45.24 -43.55 24.28
CA ASP A 337 45.81 -42.27 23.85
C ASP A 337 45.92 -41.90 22.36
N ALA A 338 45.29 -40.78 22.04
CA ALA A 338 45.86 -39.77 21.15
C ALA A 338 45.44 -38.37 21.61
N GLU A 339 46.37 -37.66 22.26
CA GLU A 339 46.28 -36.23 22.55
C GLU A 339 46.17 -35.43 21.23
N SER A 340 45.05 -34.71 21.06
CA SER A 340 44.97 -33.57 20.16
C SER A 340 44.19 -32.44 20.83
N ALA A 341 44.88 -31.32 21.05
CA ALA A 341 44.40 -29.96 21.31
C ALA A 341 42.99 -29.81 21.94
N SER A 342 42.99 -29.43 23.22
CA SER A 342 41.83 -29.13 24.06
C SER A 342 40.80 -28.19 23.39
N VAL A 343 39.71 -28.76 22.88
CA VAL A 343 38.42 -28.08 22.67
C VAL A 343 37.50 -28.58 23.77
N ASP A 344 37.13 -27.71 24.72
CA ASP A 344 36.23 -28.04 25.82
C ASP A 344 34.81 -28.31 25.23
N PRO A 345 34.28 -29.55 25.23
CA PRO A 345 33.23 -29.94 24.28
C PRO A 345 31.81 -29.39 24.51
N GLY A 346 31.57 -28.51 25.49
CA GLY A 346 30.21 -28.15 25.94
C GLY A 346 29.82 -26.67 25.93
N ARG A 347 30.67 -25.76 25.43
CA ARG A 347 30.46 -24.30 25.59
C ARG A 347 30.06 -23.59 24.29
N TRP A 348 29.15 -22.63 24.42
CA TRP A 348 28.79 -21.71 23.35
C TRP A 348 29.88 -20.67 23.18
N ARG A 349 30.08 -20.16 21.96
CA ARG A 349 31.15 -19.20 21.70
C ARG A 349 30.66 -18.04 20.86
N VAL A 350 30.88 -16.81 21.31
CA VAL A 350 30.68 -15.61 20.48
C VAL A 350 32.02 -15.21 19.89
N GLU A 351 32.24 -15.54 18.62
CA GLU A 351 33.44 -15.17 17.88
C GLU A 351 33.39 -13.73 17.41
N PHE A 352 34.53 -13.06 17.48
CA PHE A 352 34.68 -11.66 17.09
C PHE A 352 35.29 -11.54 15.69
N GLY A 353 34.99 -10.44 15.01
CA GLY A 353 35.61 -10.10 13.75
C GLY A 353 35.33 -8.67 13.33
N LEU A 354 35.87 -8.27 12.20
CA LEU A 354 35.59 -6.99 11.55
C LEU A 354 34.76 -7.19 10.28
N GLN A 355 33.74 -6.36 10.09
CA GLN A 355 32.84 -6.37 8.94
C GLN A 355 32.84 -5.00 8.25
N ALA A 356 32.93 -4.98 6.91
CA ALA A 356 32.85 -3.73 6.16
C ALA A 356 31.43 -3.11 6.21
N ALA A 357 31.34 -1.79 6.37
CA ALA A 357 30.07 -1.08 6.50
C ALA A 357 29.34 -0.89 5.15
N ASP A 358 30.10 -0.76 4.06
CA ASP A 358 29.63 -0.65 2.67
C ASP A 358 29.30 -2.00 2.03
N GLU A 359 29.97 -3.07 2.48
CA GLU A 359 29.83 -4.42 1.93
C GLU A 359 29.67 -5.47 3.06
N PRO A 360 28.45 -5.67 3.60
CA PRO A 360 28.23 -6.51 4.78
C PRO A 360 28.60 -8.00 4.61
N SER A 361 28.77 -8.49 3.38
CA SER A 361 29.24 -9.86 3.09
C SER A 361 30.73 -10.05 3.37
N LEU A 362 31.50 -8.96 3.48
CA LEU A 362 32.94 -8.98 3.70
C LEU A 362 33.23 -8.96 5.22
N LEU A 363 33.65 -10.11 5.74
CA LEU A 363 33.92 -10.37 7.16
C LEU A 363 35.33 -10.95 7.33
N VAL A 364 36.07 -10.48 8.32
CA VAL A 364 37.38 -11.03 8.71
C VAL A 364 37.35 -11.40 10.20
N ASP A 365 37.68 -12.65 10.52
CA ASP A 365 37.66 -13.16 11.89
C ASP A 365 38.84 -12.62 12.73
N ALA A 366 38.62 -12.44 14.03
CA ALA A 366 39.61 -11.89 14.97
C ALA A 366 40.93 -12.67 14.95
N GLY A 367 40.89 -14.00 14.86
CA GLY A 367 42.12 -14.80 14.78
C GLY A 367 42.96 -14.54 13.52
N GLN A 368 42.36 -14.08 12.41
CA GLN A 368 43.11 -13.64 11.24
C GLN A 368 43.71 -12.24 11.44
N ILE A 369 42.97 -11.36 12.12
CA ILE A 369 43.38 -9.99 12.49
C ILE A 369 44.60 -10.02 13.43
N TRP A 370 44.60 -10.93 14.42
CA TRP A 370 45.72 -11.08 15.34
C TRP A 370 46.98 -11.67 14.68
N ARG A 371 46.81 -12.52 13.66
CA ARG A 371 47.93 -13.11 12.90
C ARG A 371 48.53 -12.19 11.83
N SER A 372 47.79 -11.18 11.35
CA SER A 372 48.18 -10.33 10.22
C SER A 372 48.09 -8.83 10.56
N PRO A 373 49.08 -8.25 11.28
CA PRO A 373 49.00 -6.90 11.83
C PRO A 373 49.03 -5.75 10.81
N HIS A 374 49.53 -5.97 9.60
CA HIS A 374 49.84 -4.88 8.64
C HIS A 374 49.04 -4.87 7.34
N ALA A 375 48.37 -5.97 6.98
CA ALA A 375 47.55 -6.03 5.77
C ALA A 375 46.55 -7.20 5.84
N LEU A 376 45.27 -6.92 5.57
CA LEU A 376 44.23 -7.92 5.41
C LEU A 376 43.75 -7.89 3.96
N PRO A 377 43.92 -8.97 3.17
CA PRO A 377 43.56 -8.99 1.74
C PRO A 377 42.11 -8.61 1.44
N GLY A 378 41.18 -8.88 2.38
CA GLY A 378 39.77 -8.52 2.25
C GLY A 378 39.43 -7.07 2.60
N LEU A 379 40.19 -6.41 3.47
CA LEU A 379 39.94 -5.04 3.95
C LEU A 379 41.03 -4.04 3.50
N ALA A 380 41.81 -4.41 2.48
CA ALA A 380 42.93 -3.63 1.98
C ALA A 380 42.48 -2.23 1.52
N GLY A 381 43.14 -1.19 2.03
CA GLY A 381 42.83 0.22 1.74
C GLY A 381 41.64 0.79 2.52
N ARG A 382 40.98 0.02 3.40
CA ARG A 382 39.89 0.48 4.27
C ARG A 382 40.31 0.69 5.73
N LEU A 383 41.44 0.13 6.16
CA LEU A 383 41.99 0.18 7.53
C LEU A 383 43.52 0.18 7.52
N ASP A 384 44.14 1.01 8.35
CA ASP A 384 45.60 1.08 8.54
C ASP A 384 46.07 0.23 9.74
N SER A 385 45.26 0.12 10.80
CA SER A 385 45.55 -0.65 12.03
C SER A 385 44.39 -1.59 12.41
N PRO A 386 44.32 -2.82 11.85
CA PRO A 386 43.19 -3.72 12.08
C PRO A 386 43.02 -4.18 13.54
N GLN A 387 44.12 -4.41 14.26
CA GLN A 387 44.09 -4.86 15.66
C GLN A 387 43.59 -3.77 16.62
N GLU A 388 44.09 -2.54 16.46
CA GLU A 388 43.64 -1.38 17.24
C GLU A 388 42.17 -1.09 16.96
N THR A 389 41.75 -1.21 15.70
CA THR A 389 40.34 -1.04 15.30
C THR A 389 39.46 -2.10 15.95
N LEU A 390 39.85 -3.38 15.92
CA LEU A 390 39.09 -4.45 16.57
C LEU A 390 38.96 -4.22 18.08
N LEU A 391 40.05 -3.83 18.77
CA LEU A 391 40.00 -3.52 20.21
C LEU A 391 39.11 -2.32 20.51
N ALA A 392 39.18 -1.26 19.71
CA ALA A 392 38.32 -0.08 19.85
C ALA A 392 36.85 -0.46 19.68
N GLU A 393 36.51 -1.21 18.63
CA GLU A 393 35.14 -1.66 18.36
C GLU A 393 34.60 -2.59 19.47
N LEU A 394 35.40 -3.55 19.94
CA LEU A 394 35.02 -4.43 21.04
C LEU A 394 34.84 -3.65 22.35
N GLY A 395 35.69 -2.66 22.63
CA GLY A 395 35.54 -1.75 23.77
C GLY A 395 34.30 -0.86 23.70
N ARG A 396 33.78 -0.55 22.50
CA ARG A 396 32.48 0.12 22.33
C ARG A 396 31.33 -0.84 22.57
N ALA A 397 31.43 -2.06 22.03
CA ALA A 397 30.42 -3.09 22.22
C ALA A 397 30.28 -3.49 23.70
N SER A 398 31.37 -3.54 24.47
CA SER A 398 31.31 -3.91 25.89
C SER A 398 30.55 -2.91 26.77
N ARG A 399 30.48 -1.64 26.36
CA ARG A 399 29.63 -0.63 27.04
C ARG A 399 28.14 -0.89 26.86
N LEU A 400 27.76 -1.59 25.79
CA LEU A 400 26.37 -1.96 25.49
C LEU A 400 26.03 -3.36 26.00
N TRP A 401 27.00 -4.27 25.97
CA TRP A 401 26.91 -5.62 26.49
C TRP A 401 28.10 -5.93 27.41
N PRO A 402 28.01 -5.62 28.72
CA PRO A 402 29.13 -5.71 29.67
C PRO A 402 29.80 -7.09 29.79
N GLU A 403 29.12 -8.17 29.39
CA GLU A 403 29.71 -9.52 29.42
C GLU A 403 30.94 -9.67 28.50
N LEU A 404 31.07 -8.80 27.48
CA LEU A 404 32.25 -8.76 26.62
C LEU A 404 33.53 -8.34 27.36
N ASP A 405 33.42 -7.69 28.54
CA ASP A 405 34.58 -7.27 29.34
C ASP A 405 35.45 -8.46 29.76
N ALA A 406 34.87 -9.66 29.91
CA ALA A 406 35.62 -10.87 30.23
C ALA A 406 36.60 -11.24 29.11
N ALA A 407 36.17 -11.13 27.85
CA ALA A 407 37.01 -11.44 26.70
C ALA A 407 38.10 -10.37 26.47
N LEU A 408 37.79 -9.10 26.75
CA LEU A 408 38.71 -7.96 26.62
C LEU A 408 39.90 -7.99 27.61
N ARG A 409 39.86 -8.86 28.64
CA ARG A 409 40.98 -9.05 29.57
C ARG A 409 42.10 -9.92 29.02
N THR A 410 41.88 -10.55 27.86
CA THR A 410 42.89 -11.37 27.18
C THR A 410 43.77 -10.51 26.27
N ALA A 411 45.02 -10.96 26.02
CA ALA A 411 45.95 -10.23 25.16
C ALA A 411 45.51 -10.19 23.68
N THR A 412 44.74 -11.18 23.25
CA THR A 412 44.22 -11.35 21.88
C THR A 412 42.76 -11.79 21.93
N PRO A 413 41.81 -10.87 22.16
CA PRO A 413 40.39 -11.22 22.23
C PRO A 413 39.90 -11.75 20.88
N GLU A 414 39.63 -13.05 20.83
CA GLU A 414 39.12 -13.73 19.64
C GLU A 414 37.66 -14.15 19.79
N ALA A 415 37.22 -14.46 21.01
CA ALA A 415 35.86 -14.87 21.30
C ALA A 415 35.51 -14.71 22.79
N LEU A 416 34.22 -14.81 23.10
CA LEU A 416 33.67 -14.97 24.45
C LEU A 416 33.03 -16.36 24.59
N GLU A 417 33.49 -17.13 25.56
CA GLU A 417 32.87 -18.41 25.93
C GLU A 417 31.63 -18.16 26.82
N LEU A 418 30.52 -18.79 26.46
CA LEU A 418 29.22 -18.67 27.12
C LEU A 418 28.71 -20.06 27.54
N ASP A 419 27.98 -20.11 28.64
CA ASP A 419 27.12 -21.23 28.98
C ASP A 419 25.76 -21.11 28.27
N VAL A 420 24.86 -22.07 28.48
CA VAL A 420 23.54 -22.13 27.84
C VAL A 420 22.69 -20.90 28.20
N GLU A 421 22.74 -20.45 29.45
CA GLU A 421 22.03 -19.25 29.90
C GLU A 421 22.61 -17.97 29.30
N GLY A 422 23.94 -17.85 29.25
CA GLY A 422 24.65 -16.75 28.61
C GLY A 422 24.38 -16.68 27.11
N ALA A 423 24.31 -17.81 26.42
CA ALA A 423 23.94 -17.86 25.00
C ALA A 423 22.50 -17.39 24.77
N HIS A 424 21.56 -17.79 25.62
CA HIS A 424 20.17 -17.31 25.57
C HIS A 424 20.07 -15.81 25.83
N ARG A 425 20.79 -15.32 26.84
CA ARG A 425 20.86 -13.91 27.18
C ARG A 425 21.47 -13.09 26.04
N PHE A 426 22.52 -13.60 25.39
CA PHE A 426 23.07 -13.01 24.18
C PHE A 426 22.03 -12.98 23.05
N LEU A 427 21.26 -14.04 22.81
CA LEU A 427 20.25 -14.08 21.75
C LEU A 427 19.07 -13.11 21.98
N ARG A 428 18.64 -12.93 23.24
CA ARG A 428 17.48 -12.11 23.61
C ARG A 428 17.81 -10.65 23.88
N GLU A 429 18.97 -10.38 24.47
CA GLU A 429 19.34 -9.05 24.96
C GLU A 429 20.56 -8.50 24.21
N GLY A 430 21.67 -9.26 24.18
CA GLY A 430 22.93 -8.81 23.61
C GLY A 430 22.86 -8.54 22.09
N ALA A 431 22.41 -9.52 21.32
CA ALA A 431 22.34 -9.48 19.87
C ALA A 431 21.42 -8.36 19.34
N PRO A 432 20.19 -8.15 19.86
CA PRO A 432 19.36 -7.01 19.45
C PRO A 432 19.99 -5.65 19.77
N VAL A 433 20.59 -5.48 20.96
CA VAL A 433 21.23 -4.22 21.37
C VAL A 433 22.45 -3.92 20.50
N LEU A 434 23.32 -4.92 20.27
CA LEU A 434 24.48 -4.80 19.41
C LEU A 434 24.08 -4.52 17.95
N HIS A 435 23.06 -5.21 17.43
CA HIS A 435 22.57 -4.98 16.08
C HIS A 435 21.95 -3.58 15.91
N ALA A 436 21.15 -3.13 16.87
CA ALA A 436 20.54 -1.79 16.87
C ALA A 436 21.60 -0.67 16.97
N ALA A 437 22.70 -0.93 17.68
CA ALA A 437 23.86 -0.05 17.74
C ALA A 437 24.72 -0.06 16.46
N GLY A 438 24.38 -0.91 15.48
CA GLY A 438 25.01 -0.93 14.17
C GLY A 438 26.12 -1.96 13.99
N PHE A 439 26.38 -2.84 14.97
CA PHE A 439 27.35 -3.92 14.85
C PHE A 439 26.86 -5.05 13.93
N GLY A 440 27.81 -5.80 13.36
CA GLY A 440 27.50 -7.04 12.64
C GLY A 440 27.08 -8.13 13.62
N VAL A 441 25.92 -8.75 13.42
CA VAL A 441 25.47 -9.84 14.30
C VAL A 441 25.03 -11.03 13.44
N LEU A 442 25.78 -12.13 13.58
CA LEU A 442 25.57 -13.39 12.87
C LEU A 442 25.04 -14.42 13.87
N LEU A 443 23.74 -14.72 13.74
CA LEU A 443 23.06 -15.69 14.60
C LEU A 443 22.88 -17.00 13.85
N PRO A 444 22.80 -18.13 14.57
CA PRO A 444 22.51 -19.43 13.97
C PRO A 444 21.22 -19.43 13.15
N GLY A 445 21.21 -20.25 12.09
CA GLY A 445 20.09 -20.31 11.16
C GLY A 445 18.76 -20.75 11.80
N TRP A 446 18.78 -21.48 12.91
CA TRP A 446 17.56 -21.94 13.61
C TRP A 446 16.86 -20.81 14.38
N TRP A 447 17.58 -19.83 14.94
CA TRP A 447 16.97 -18.74 15.74
C TRP A 447 16.03 -17.85 14.92
N ARG A 448 16.36 -17.65 13.64
CA ARG A 448 15.57 -16.84 12.70
C ARG A 448 14.43 -17.60 12.03
N ARG A 449 14.36 -18.93 12.17
CA ARG A 449 13.35 -19.76 11.51
C ARG A 449 12.11 -19.93 12.40
N PRO A 450 10.89 -19.67 11.89
CA PRO A 450 9.66 -19.97 12.60
C PRO A 450 9.53 -21.44 13.00
N SER A 451 10.10 -22.35 12.19
CA SER A 451 10.09 -23.81 12.40
C SER A 451 10.89 -24.30 13.62
N SER A 452 11.68 -23.43 14.25
CA SER A 452 12.44 -23.79 15.47
C SER A 452 11.73 -23.36 16.76
N ARG A 453 10.51 -22.79 16.62
CA ARG A 453 9.67 -22.35 17.74
C ARG A 453 8.57 -23.38 17.98
N LEU A 454 8.17 -23.52 19.23
CA LEU A 454 6.96 -24.25 19.60
C LEU A 454 5.74 -23.57 18.95
N GLY A 455 4.86 -24.37 18.37
CA GLY A 455 3.59 -23.92 17.83
C GLY A 455 2.52 -24.99 17.89
N ALA A 456 1.27 -24.58 17.76
CA ALA A 456 0.11 -25.47 17.88
C ALA A 456 -0.37 -25.91 16.49
N ARG A 457 -0.71 -27.20 16.35
CA ARG A 457 -1.46 -27.74 15.23
C ARG A 457 -2.88 -28.04 15.67
N LEU A 458 -3.86 -27.62 14.89
CA LEU A 458 -5.25 -27.99 15.11
C LEU A 458 -5.60 -29.12 14.15
N GLN A 459 -6.05 -30.26 14.69
CA GLN A 459 -6.62 -31.33 13.87
C GLN A 459 -8.13 -31.36 14.06
N ALA A 460 -8.86 -31.23 12.96
CA ALA A 460 -10.31 -31.33 12.96
C ALA A 460 -10.77 -32.62 12.27
N ARG A 461 -11.66 -33.36 12.92
CA ARG A 461 -12.30 -34.55 12.34
C ARG A 461 -13.77 -34.25 12.08
N SER A 462 -14.20 -34.53 10.84
CA SER A 462 -15.61 -34.52 10.50
C SER A 462 -16.30 -35.72 11.16
N ARG A 463 -17.51 -35.53 11.67
CA ARG A 463 -18.34 -36.61 12.24
C ARG A 463 -18.91 -37.58 11.20
N THR A 464 -18.73 -37.31 9.92
CA THR A 464 -19.15 -38.19 8.82
C THR A 464 -18.05 -39.20 8.47
N ALA A 465 -18.42 -40.49 8.45
CA ALA A 465 -17.49 -41.57 8.11
C ALA A 465 -16.84 -41.34 6.73
N PRO A 466 -15.55 -41.68 6.56
CA PRO A 466 -14.84 -41.49 5.30
C PRO A 466 -15.50 -42.34 4.19
N GLY A 467 -16.01 -41.68 3.15
CA GLY A 467 -16.54 -42.34 1.95
C GLY A 467 -18.07 -42.36 1.79
N THR A 468 -18.85 -41.85 2.76
CA THR A 468 -20.31 -41.69 2.59
C THR A 468 -20.67 -40.24 2.24
N VAL A 469 -21.08 -40.02 0.98
CA VAL A 469 -21.83 -38.81 0.61
C VAL A 469 -23.12 -38.85 1.41
N ALA A 470 -23.30 -37.91 2.34
CA ALA A 470 -24.51 -37.82 3.14
C ALA A 470 -25.72 -37.76 2.19
N ALA A 471 -26.60 -38.76 2.29
CA ALA A 471 -27.89 -38.74 1.63
C ALA A 471 -28.69 -37.52 2.11
N ALA A 472 -29.50 -36.98 1.19
CA ALA A 472 -30.32 -35.78 1.29
C ALA A 472 -30.85 -35.49 2.72
N GLY A 473 -30.37 -34.39 3.33
CA GLY A 473 -31.03 -33.81 4.51
C GLY A 473 -30.15 -32.99 5.47
N GLY A 474 -28.84 -33.23 5.55
CA GLY A 474 -27.96 -32.50 6.47
C GLY A 474 -26.72 -31.98 5.75
N GLY A 475 -26.75 -30.73 5.27
CA GLY A 475 -25.65 -30.14 4.53
C GLY A 475 -24.43 -29.85 5.42
N PHE A 476 -23.25 -30.25 4.96
CA PHE A 476 -21.98 -29.67 5.42
C PHE A 476 -21.99 -28.19 5.02
N GLY A 477 -21.64 -27.27 5.91
CA GLY A 477 -21.68 -25.83 5.69
C GLY A 477 -20.82 -25.11 6.73
N LEU A 478 -20.69 -23.78 6.62
CA LEU A 478 -19.86 -22.99 7.54
C LEU A 478 -20.26 -23.15 9.01
N ASP A 479 -21.54 -23.42 9.28
CA ASP A 479 -22.08 -23.61 10.63
C ASP A 479 -22.01 -25.08 11.12
N ALA A 480 -21.51 -26.02 10.30
CA ALA A 480 -21.39 -27.41 10.69
C ALA A 480 -20.34 -27.57 11.81
N LEU A 481 -20.66 -28.39 12.81
CA LEU A 481 -19.76 -28.65 13.95
C LEU A 481 -18.75 -29.75 13.60
N VAL A 482 -17.48 -29.49 13.88
CA VAL A 482 -16.37 -30.44 13.78
C VAL A 482 -15.73 -30.65 15.16
N ASP A 483 -15.33 -31.89 15.42
CA ASP A 483 -14.56 -32.21 16.62
C ASP A 483 -13.11 -31.78 16.38
N TYR A 484 -12.54 -30.98 17.29
CA TYR A 484 -11.15 -30.55 17.18
C TYR A 484 -10.29 -31.04 18.34
N ARG A 485 -9.02 -31.27 18.03
CA ARG A 485 -7.97 -31.56 19.01
C ARG A 485 -6.74 -30.72 18.69
N TRP A 486 -6.10 -30.20 19.73
CA TRP A 486 -4.82 -29.51 19.61
C TRP A 486 -3.68 -30.51 19.73
N GLU A 487 -2.67 -30.33 18.90
CA GLU A 487 -1.35 -30.93 19.04
C GLU A 487 -0.33 -29.80 19.18
N VAL A 488 0.74 -30.03 19.92
CA VAL A 488 1.87 -29.09 19.99
C VAL A 488 2.98 -29.68 19.13
N SER A 489 3.61 -28.83 18.33
CA SER A 489 4.65 -29.20 17.39
C SER A 489 5.86 -28.29 17.51
N LEU A 490 7.00 -28.84 17.16
CA LEU A 490 8.25 -28.12 16.99
C LEU A 490 8.67 -28.29 15.53
N GLY A 491 8.42 -27.25 14.73
CA GLY A 491 8.56 -27.35 13.28
C GLY A 491 7.59 -28.37 12.70
N ASP A 492 8.12 -29.42 12.07
CA ASP A 492 7.32 -30.46 11.41
C ASP A 492 6.93 -31.61 12.34
N GLU A 493 7.51 -31.71 13.53
CA GLU A 493 7.36 -32.86 14.41
C GLU A 493 6.43 -32.58 15.60
N SER A 494 5.52 -33.51 15.91
CA SER A 494 4.63 -33.44 17.08
C SER A 494 5.39 -33.75 18.38
N ILE A 495 5.07 -33.01 19.44
CA ILE A 495 5.58 -33.21 20.80
C ILE A 495 4.43 -33.72 21.69
N SER A 496 4.66 -34.77 22.45
CA SER A 496 3.65 -35.33 23.36
C SER A 496 3.44 -34.44 24.60
N ALA A 497 2.32 -34.62 25.31
CA ALA A 497 2.09 -33.90 26.56
C ALA A 497 3.13 -34.23 27.65
N GLU A 498 3.63 -35.47 27.65
CA GLU A 498 4.68 -35.94 28.57
C GLU A 498 6.04 -35.34 28.23
N GLU A 499 6.41 -35.31 26.94
CA GLU A 499 7.63 -34.64 26.47
C GLU A 499 7.58 -33.14 26.77
N LEU A 500 6.44 -32.47 26.54
CA LEU A 500 6.28 -31.04 26.82
C LEU A 500 6.36 -30.73 28.33
N ALA A 501 5.86 -31.63 29.18
CA ALA A 501 5.98 -31.52 30.63
C ALA A 501 7.44 -31.70 31.09
N ALA A 502 8.16 -32.68 30.55
CA ALA A 502 9.58 -32.88 30.83
C ALA A 502 10.43 -31.65 30.40
N LEU A 503 10.12 -31.03 29.26
CA LEU A 503 10.78 -29.80 28.81
C LEU A 503 10.49 -28.60 29.73
N ALA A 504 9.31 -28.53 30.35
CA ALA A 504 8.98 -27.50 31.33
C ALA A 504 9.74 -27.69 32.66
N GLU A 505 10.13 -28.92 33.00
CA GLU A 505 10.86 -29.24 34.22
C GLU A 505 12.37 -28.96 34.13
N LEU A 506 12.96 -29.04 32.92
CA LEU A 506 14.39 -28.83 32.69
C LEU A 506 14.87 -27.42 33.08
N LYS A 507 13.98 -26.42 33.16
CA LYS A 507 14.24 -25.02 33.58
C LYS A 507 15.41 -24.32 32.85
N THR A 508 15.92 -24.90 31.76
CA THR A 508 16.96 -24.33 30.91
C THR A 508 16.32 -23.63 29.71
N PRO A 509 16.77 -22.43 29.33
CA PRO A 509 16.12 -21.64 28.28
C PRO A 509 16.40 -22.14 26.86
N LEU A 510 17.45 -22.94 26.67
CA LEU A 510 17.82 -23.56 25.39
C LEU A 510 18.07 -25.05 25.62
N VAL A 511 17.45 -25.90 24.81
CA VAL A 511 17.64 -27.35 24.81
C VAL A 511 17.92 -27.82 23.40
N ARG A 512 18.82 -28.79 23.27
CA ARG A 512 19.03 -29.50 22.02
C ARG A 512 18.06 -30.67 21.96
N LEU A 513 17.05 -30.54 21.10
CA LEU A 513 16.01 -31.54 20.87
C LEU A 513 16.22 -32.15 19.48
N ARG A 514 16.41 -33.48 19.43
CA ARG A 514 16.57 -34.24 18.17
C ARG A 514 17.64 -33.61 17.25
N GLY A 515 18.76 -33.19 17.83
CA GLY A 515 19.90 -32.60 17.13
C GLY A 515 19.78 -31.10 16.80
N ARG A 516 18.67 -30.41 17.14
CA ARG A 516 18.44 -28.98 16.89
C ARG A 516 18.27 -28.18 18.19
N TRP A 517 18.79 -26.96 18.24
CA TRP A 517 18.57 -26.06 19.36
C TRP A 517 17.19 -25.40 19.31
N VAL A 518 16.51 -25.42 20.45
CA VAL A 518 15.15 -24.91 20.63
C VAL A 518 15.12 -23.99 21.83
N GLU A 519 14.45 -22.86 21.66
CA GLU A 519 14.15 -21.97 22.77
C GLU A 519 12.93 -22.46 23.55
N LEU A 520 13.11 -22.65 24.84
CA LEU A 520 12.06 -23.01 25.79
C LEU A 520 11.58 -21.75 26.51
N ASP A 521 10.43 -21.23 26.09
CA ASP A 521 9.74 -20.13 26.76
C ASP A 521 8.72 -20.71 27.76
N PRO A 522 8.88 -20.48 29.08
CA PRO A 522 7.98 -21.01 30.10
C PRO A 522 6.50 -20.64 29.89
N ALA A 523 6.22 -19.44 29.37
CA ALA A 523 4.86 -19.00 29.10
C ALA A 523 4.24 -19.78 27.93
N ARG A 524 5.04 -20.06 26.89
CA ARG A 524 4.60 -20.86 25.73
C ARG A 524 4.45 -22.34 26.06
N LEU A 525 5.32 -22.90 26.89
CA LEU A 525 5.16 -24.27 27.40
C LEU A 525 3.88 -24.42 28.22
N ALA A 526 3.59 -23.46 29.10
CA ALA A 526 2.35 -23.42 29.87
C ALA A 526 1.10 -23.19 28.97
N ALA A 527 1.21 -22.38 27.93
CA ALA A 527 0.17 -22.23 26.92
C ALA A 527 -0.07 -23.55 26.14
N GLY A 528 0.99 -24.29 25.82
CA GLY A 528 0.90 -25.57 25.11
C GLY A 528 0.23 -26.65 25.92
N LEU A 529 0.61 -26.77 27.19
CA LEU A 529 -0.05 -27.68 28.13
C LEU A 529 -1.54 -27.33 28.35
N ARG A 530 -1.91 -26.05 28.30
CA ARG A 530 -3.33 -25.63 28.33
C ARG A 530 -4.06 -25.99 27.04
N LEU A 531 -3.43 -25.77 25.87
CA LEU A 531 -4.01 -26.10 24.57
C LEU A 531 -4.23 -27.60 24.39
N LEU A 532 -3.25 -28.44 24.75
CA LEU A 532 -3.37 -29.91 24.72
C LEU A 532 -4.50 -30.46 25.60
N ARG A 533 -4.90 -29.71 26.65
CA ARG A 533 -6.04 -30.05 27.51
C ARG A 533 -7.37 -29.56 26.96
N SER A 534 -7.35 -28.66 25.98
CA SER A 534 -8.57 -28.19 25.30
C SER A 534 -8.93 -29.09 24.12
N ALA A 535 -10.11 -29.68 24.19
CA ALA A 535 -10.79 -30.36 23.08
C ALA A 535 -12.25 -29.95 23.13
N GLY A 536 -12.91 -29.83 21.98
CA GLY A 536 -14.29 -29.40 21.93
C GLY A 536 -14.89 -29.41 20.52
N GLU A 537 -15.99 -28.68 20.38
CA GLU A 537 -16.70 -28.50 19.12
C GLU A 537 -16.51 -27.07 18.61
N LEU A 538 -16.19 -26.93 17.33
CA LEU A 538 -16.11 -25.63 16.63
C LEU A 538 -16.90 -25.72 15.33
N THR A 539 -17.39 -24.58 14.85
CA THR A 539 -17.95 -24.50 13.50
C THR A 539 -16.81 -24.57 12.46
N VAL A 540 -17.11 -25.00 11.23
CA VAL A 540 -16.14 -24.96 10.11
C VAL A 540 -15.66 -23.52 9.86
N ALA A 541 -16.52 -22.51 10.02
CA ALA A 541 -16.13 -21.11 9.94
C ALA A 541 -15.12 -20.71 11.02
N ASP A 542 -15.33 -21.13 12.25
CA ASP A 542 -14.42 -20.82 13.35
C ASP A 542 -13.11 -21.61 13.23
N LEU A 543 -13.15 -22.84 12.72
CA LEU A 543 -11.97 -23.62 12.36
C LEU A 543 -11.12 -22.89 11.30
N LEU A 544 -11.76 -22.43 10.22
CA LEU A 544 -11.09 -21.66 9.17
C LEU A 544 -10.49 -20.37 9.72
N ARG A 545 -11.21 -19.65 10.60
CA ARG A 545 -10.69 -18.45 11.26
C ARG A 545 -9.51 -18.76 12.18
N LEU A 546 -9.60 -19.81 13.00
CA LEU A 546 -8.55 -20.21 13.94
C LEU A 546 -7.30 -20.72 13.23
N GLY A 547 -7.46 -21.39 12.09
CA GLY A 547 -6.32 -21.86 11.31
C GLY A 547 -5.61 -20.84 10.46
N LEU A 548 -6.22 -19.67 10.31
CA LEU A 548 -5.70 -18.59 9.48
C LEU A 548 -5.40 -17.32 10.30
N ALA A 549 -5.73 -17.32 11.60
CA ALA A 549 -5.38 -16.27 12.54
C ALA A 549 -4.16 -16.68 13.38
N GLU A 550 -3.02 -16.01 13.17
CA GLU A 550 -1.95 -16.00 14.17
C GLU A 550 -2.40 -15.10 15.34
N SER A 551 -2.41 -15.66 16.55
CA SER A 551 -2.65 -14.89 17.76
C SER A 551 -1.42 -14.01 18.05
N ASP A 552 -1.53 -12.71 17.76
CA ASP A 552 -0.50 -11.67 17.98
C ASP A 552 -0.14 -11.41 19.47
N SER A 553 -0.63 -12.20 20.41
CA SER A 553 -0.21 -12.09 21.82
C SER A 553 1.13 -12.78 22.02
N ALA A 554 2.10 -12.07 22.58
CA ALA A 554 3.43 -12.60 22.93
C ALA A 554 3.37 -13.90 23.79
N ASP A 555 2.27 -14.10 24.52
CA ASP A 555 2.01 -15.20 25.44
C ASP A 555 1.19 -16.38 24.85
N ALA A 556 0.80 -16.35 23.57
CA ALA A 556 0.08 -17.45 22.92
C ALA A 556 0.98 -18.27 21.99
N LEU A 557 0.68 -19.56 21.86
CA LEU A 557 1.32 -20.41 20.85
C LEU A 557 0.77 -20.06 19.47
N PRO A 558 1.62 -19.79 18.47
CA PRO A 558 1.17 -19.58 17.11
C PRO A 558 0.55 -20.89 16.58
N VAL A 559 -0.62 -20.78 15.94
CA VAL A 559 -1.22 -21.91 15.22
C VAL A 559 -0.47 -22.08 13.90
N LEU A 560 0.39 -23.09 13.80
CA LEU A 560 1.26 -23.30 12.65
C LEU A 560 0.54 -23.97 11.49
N GLU A 561 -0.40 -24.86 11.81
CA GLU A 561 -1.09 -25.66 10.82
C GLU A 561 -2.49 -26.04 11.31
N VAL A 562 -3.45 -26.03 10.40
CA VAL A 562 -4.77 -26.60 10.63
C VAL A 562 -5.02 -27.65 9.59
N SER A 563 -5.09 -28.89 10.06
CA SER A 563 -5.41 -30.04 9.24
C SER A 563 -6.83 -30.47 9.53
N ALA A 564 -7.52 -30.88 8.48
CA ALA A 564 -8.82 -31.51 8.57
C ALA A 564 -8.84 -32.76 7.69
N ASP A 565 -9.63 -33.75 8.07
CA ASP A 565 -9.77 -34.96 7.26
C ASP A 565 -10.65 -34.71 6.01
N GLY A 566 -10.36 -35.42 4.92
CA GLY A 566 -11.16 -35.44 3.70
C GLY A 566 -11.18 -34.11 2.93
N ALA A 567 -12.31 -33.78 2.33
CA ALA A 567 -12.46 -32.63 1.44
C ALA A 567 -12.19 -31.26 2.11
N LEU A 568 -12.39 -31.14 3.43
CA LEU A 568 -12.07 -29.91 4.16
C LEU A 568 -10.56 -29.69 4.28
N GLY A 569 -9.78 -30.77 4.42
CA GLY A 569 -8.30 -30.71 4.42
C GLY A 569 -7.72 -30.25 3.09
N ASP A 570 -8.26 -30.76 1.98
CA ASP A 570 -7.84 -30.35 0.63
C ASP A 570 -8.09 -28.86 0.36
N LEU A 571 -9.19 -28.32 0.91
CA LEU A 571 -9.52 -26.90 0.86
C LEU A 571 -8.52 -26.06 1.69
N LEU A 572 -8.23 -26.48 2.93
CA LEU A 572 -7.33 -25.79 3.87
C LEU A 572 -5.87 -25.78 3.40
N ALA A 573 -5.42 -26.85 2.73
CA ALA A 573 -4.09 -26.92 2.14
C ALA A 573 -3.88 -25.94 0.96
N GLY A 574 -4.91 -25.20 0.54
CA GLY A 574 -4.84 -24.26 -0.59
C GLY A 574 -4.54 -24.94 -1.93
N GLN A 575 -4.67 -26.26 -1.99
CA GLN A 575 -4.29 -27.10 -3.13
C GLN A 575 -5.49 -27.71 -3.86
N ALA A 576 -6.71 -27.46 -3.38
CA ALA A 576 -7.95 -27.95 -3.98
C ALA A 576 -7.99 -27.73 -5.51
N GLU A 577 -7.78 -26.51 -6.01
CA GLU A 577 -7.87 -26.25 -7.45
C GLU A 577 -6.86 -27.06 -8.31
N ARG A 578 -5.65 -27.30 -7.78
CA ARG A 578 -4.57 -27.99 -8.50
C ARG A 578 -4.68 -29.52 -8.42
N ARG A 579 -5.34 -30.03 -7.38
CA ARG A 579 -5.52 -31.47 -7.14
C ARG A 579 -6.85 -32.02 -7.61
N LEU A 580 -7.86 -31.16 -7.78
CA LEU A 580 -9.17 -31.58 -8.27
C LEU A 580 -9.06 -32.13 -9.70
N THR A 581 -9.60 -33.34 -9.88
CA THR A 581 -9.67 -33.97 -11.20
C THR A 581 -10.65 -33.18 -12.09
N PRO A 582 -10.24 -32.75 -13.31
CA PRO A 582 -11.12 -31.97 -14.17
C PRO A 582 -12.40 -32.74 -14.55
N LEU A 583 -13.56 -32.17 -14.25
CA LEU A 583 -14.84 -32.79 -14.58
C LEU A 583 -15.18 -32.60 -16.05
N ASP A 584 -15.70 -33.65 -16.69
CA ASP A 584 -16.35 -33.55 -18.00
C ASP A 584 -17.74 -32.91 -17.86
N PRO A 585 -18.19 -32.14 -18.87
CA PRO A 585 -19.53 -31.56 -18.84
C PRO A 585 -20.59 -32.67 -18.78
N PRO A 586 -21.69 -32.47 -18.02
CA PRO A 586 -22.79 -33.44 -17.95
C PRO A 586 -23.43 -33.72 -19.32
N PRO A 587 -24.04 -34.91 -19.55
CA PRO A 587 -24.71 -35.23 -20.82
C PRO A 587 -25.83 -34.25 -21.23
N ALA A 588 -26.43 -33.54 -20.26
CA ALA A 588 -27.43 -32.51 -20.51
C ALA A 588 -26.85 -31.19 -21.06
N PHE A 589 -25.53 -31.02 -21.05
CA PHE A 589 -24.83 -29.85 -21.56
C PHE A 589 -24.43 -30.05 -23.04
N ALA A 590 -24.99 -29.22 -23.92
CA ALA A 590 -24.75 -29.20 -25.36
C ALA A 590 -23.56 -28.29 -25.72
N GLY A 591 -22.36 -28.68 -25.34
CA GLY A 591 -21.12 -27.95 -25.70
C GLY A 591 -19.85 -28.64 -25.20
N THR A 592 -18.68 -28.18 -25.67
CA THR A 592 -17.38 -28.71 -25.23
C THR A 592 -16.66 -27.69 -24.35
N LEU A 593 -16.40 -28.07 -23.10
CA LEU A 593 -15.61 -27.27 -22.17
C LEU A 593 -14.11 -27.42 -22.47
N ARG A 594 -13.39 -26.29 -22.42
CA ARG A 594 -11.92 -26.26 -22.47
C ARG A 594 -11.30 -26.83 -21.19
N PRO A 595 -10.02 -27.26 -21.20
CA PRO A 595 -9.38 -27.86 -20.03
C PRO A 595 -9.46 -26.99 -18.75
N TYR A 596 -9.26 -25.68 -18.86
CA TYR A 596 -9.42 -24.79 -17.70
C TYR A 596 -10.89 -24.69 -17.27
N GLN A 597 -11.86 -24.68 -18.19
CA GLN A 597 -13.29 -24.65 -17.85
C GLN A 597 -13.73 -25.93 -17.13
N ARG A 598 -13.17 -27.08 -17.49
CA ARG A 598 -13.36 -28.35 -16.78
C ARG A 598 -12.84 -28.32 -15.34
N ARG A 599 -11.67 -27.69 -15.13
CA ARG A 599 -11.14 -27.44 -13.77
C ARG A 599 -12.03 -26.48 -12.98
N GLY A 600 -12.53 -25.42 -13.62
CA GLY A 600 -13.43 -24.48 -12.95
C GLY A 600 -14.77 -25.11 -12.60
N LEU A 601 -15.31 -25.98 -13.46
CA LEU A 601 -16.48 -26.81 -13.14
C LEU A 601 -16.22 -27.74 -11.95
N ALA A 602 -15.07 -28.43 -11.94
CA ALA A 602 -14.67 -29.28 -10.82
C ALA A 602 -14.57 -28.50 -9.49
N TRP A 603 -13.97 -27.31 -9.53
CA TRP A 603 -13.85 -26.43 -8.38
C TRP A 603 -15.21 -25.94 -7.86
N LEU A 604 -16.12 -25.53 -8.75
CA LEU A 604 -17.46 -25.11 -8.34
C LEU A 604 -18.27 -26.28 -7.75
N ALA A 605 -18.21 -27.46 -8.37
CA ALA A 605 -18.88 -28.66 -7.88
C ALA A 605 -18.33 -29.10 -6.51
N PHE A 606 -17.02 -28.96 -6.30
CA PHE A 606 -16.36 -29.23 -5.03
C PHE A 606 -16.86 -28.29 -3.91
N LEU A 607 -16.89 -26.97 -4.15
CA LEU A 607 -17.43 -26.02 -3.18
C LEU A 607 -18.91 -26.28 -2.87
N GLN A 608 -19.70 -26.62 -3.89
CA GLN A 608 -21.09 -27.03 -3.73
C GLN A 608 -21.23 -28.27 -2.84
N SER A 609 -20.37 -29.29 -3.03
CA SER A 609 -20.40 -30.50 -2.19
C SER A 609 -20.11 -30.23 -0.71
N LEU A 610 -19.44 -29.12 -0.41
CA LEU A 610 -19.10 -28.67 0.94
C LEU A 610 -20.09 -27.64 1.51
N GLY A 611 -21.13 -27.25 0.75
CA GLY A 611 -22.04 -26.16 1.13
C GLY A 611 -21.37 -24.79 1.21
N LEU A 612 -20.23 -24.62 0.54
CA LEU A 612 -19.47 -23.38 0.53
C LEU A 612 -19.77 -22.56 -0.72
N GLY A 613 -19.63 -21.25 -0.62
CA GLY A 613 -19.74 -20.34 -1.75
C GLY A 613 -18.40 -20.07 -2.42
N GLY A 614 -18.45 -19.59 -3.66
CA GLY A 614 -17.27 -19.30 -4.47
C GLY A 614 -17.36 -17.99 -5.23
N VAL A 615 -16.20 -17.39 -5.49
CA VAL A 615 -16.04 -16.21 -6.35
C VAL A 615 -15.31 -16.64 -7.63
N LEU A 616 -16.06 -16.77 -8.73
CA LEU A 616 -15.51 -17.03 -10.06
C LEU A 616 -15.10 -15.71 -10.71
N ALA A 617 -13.82 -15.39 -10.59
CA ALA A 617 -13.19 -14.13 -10.98
C ALA A 617 -12.33 -14.25 -12.23
N ASP A 618 -12.62 -15.23 -13.11
CA ASP A 618 -11.94 -15.37 -14.40
C ASP A 618 -12.05 -14.09 -15.24
N ASP A 619 -10.99 -13.82 -16.00
CA ASP A 619 -10.94 -12.72 -16.95
C ASP A 619 -12.08 -12.79 -17.97
N MET A 620 -12.52 -11.64 -18.45
CA MET A 620 -13.80 -11.58 -19.16
C MET A 620 -13.69 -12.21 -20.55
N GLY A 621 -14.51 -13.21 -20.83
CA GLY A 621 -14.47 -13.93 -22.12
C GLY A 621 -13.89 -15.32 -22.04
N LEU A 622 -13.38 -15.72 -20.86
CA LEU A 622 -13.01 -17.12 -20.54
C LEU A 622 -14.21 -18.06 -20.39
N GLY A 623 -15.45 -17.57 -20.54
CA GLY A 623 -16.64 -18.42 -20.49
C GLY A 623 -17.08 -18.78 -19.07
N LYS A 624 -17.24 -17.77 -18.19
CA LYS A 624 -17.83 -17.96 -16.86
C LYS A 624 -19.28 -18.45 -16.93
N THR A 625 -20.06 -17.90 -17.87
CA THR A 625 -21.45 -18.31 -18.15
C THR A 625 -21.55 -19.80 -18.48
N VAL A 626 -20.69 -20.31 -19.36
CA VAL A 626 -20.77 -21.72 -19.78
C VAL A 626 -20.33 -22.68 -18.67
N GLN A 627 -19.39 -22.28 -17.81
CA GLN A 627 -19.00 -23.06 -16.62
C GLN A 627 -20.18 -23.19 -15.64
N LEU A 628 -20.91 -22.09 -15.41
CA LEU A 628 -22.11 -22.10 -14.57
C LEU A 628 -23.25 -22.92 -15.19
N LEU A 629 -23.52 -22.76 -16.49
CA LEU A 629 -24.55 -23.57 -17.15
C LEU A 629 -24.21 -25.07 -17.13
N ALA A 630 -22.93 -25.43 -17.25
CA ALA A 630 -22.49 -26.82 -17.11
C ALA A 630 -22.70 -27.34 -15.68
N LEU A 631 -22.49 -26.50 -14.66
CA LEU A 631 -22.78 -26.84 -13.27
C LEU A 631 -24.29 -27.05 -13.06
N LEU A 632 -25.14 -26.14 -13.56
CA LEU A 632 -26.60 -26.27 -13.48
C LEU A 632 -27.12 -27.51 -14.22
N ALA A 633 -26.53 -27.84 -15.37
CA ALA A 633 -26.87 -29.04 -16.12
C ALA A 633 -26.51 -30.35 -15.39
N GLY A 634 -25.65 -30.28 -14.37
CA GLY A 634 -25.25 -31.40 -13.54
C GLY A 634 -26.05 -31.53 -12.24
N ASP A 635 -26.90 -30.55 -11.93
CA ASP A 635 -27.73 -30.60 -10.73
C ASP A 635 -28.84 -31.66 -10.89
N PRO A 636 -29.20 -32.38 -9.81
CA PRO A 636 -30.27 -33.35 -9.87
C PRO A 636 -31.64 -32.65 -10.04
N PRO A 637 -32.65 -33.33 -10.63
CA PRO A 637 -33.94 -32.70 -10.96
C PRO A 637 -34.71 -32.13 -9.75
N ASP A 638 -34.42 -32.62 -8.55
CA ASP A 638 -35.02 -32.25 -7.27
C ASP A 638 -34.16 -31.26 -6.46
N ALA A 639 -33.06 -30.74 -7.01
CA ALA A 639 -32.16 -29.80 -6.33
C ALA A 639 -32.85 -28.52 -5.82
N GLY A 640 -33.91 -28.09 -6.52
CA GLY A 640 -34.60 -26.82 -6.33
C GLY A 640 -34.13 -25.73 -7.32
N PRO A 641 -34.81 -24.58 -7.38
CA PRO A 641 -34.54 -23.55 -8.37
C PRO A 641 -33.24 -22.79 -8.07
N THR A 642 -32.56 -22.34 -9.12
CA THR A 642 -31.41 -21.41 -9.04
C THR A 642 -31.85 -20.00 -9.40
N LEU A 643 -31.54 -19.02 -8.55
CA LEU A 643 -31.71 -17.60 -8.83
C LEU A 643 -30.43 -17.01 -9.41
N LEU A 644 -30.51 -16.33 -10.54
CA LEU A 644 -29.42 -15.55 -11.12
C LEU A 644 -29.78 -14.07 -11.19
N VAL A 645 -29.04 -13.26 -10.44
CA VAL A 645 -29.17 -11.80 -10.41
C VAL A 645 -28.06 -11.20 -11.26
N CYS A 646 -28.42 -10.48 -12.33
CA CYS A 646 -27.45 -9.87 -13.25
C CYS A 646 -27.89 -8.46 -13.69
N PRO A 647 -26.99 -7.66 -14.29
CA PRO A 647 -27.40 -6.42 -14.95
C PRO A 647 -28.41 -6.69 -16.06
N MET A 648 -29.35 -5.76 -16.27
CA MET A 648 -30.44 -5.94 -17.24
C MET A 648 -29.94 -6.33 -18.64
N SER A 649 -28.83 -5.75 -19.06
CA SER A 649 -28.21 -6.05 -20.35
C SER A 649 -27.70 -7.48 -20.52
N LEU A 650 -27.49 -8.23 -19.43
CA LEU A 650 -27.04 -9.63 -19.48
C LEU A 650 -28.18 -10.64 -19.52
N VAL A 651 -29.40 -10.26 -19.12
CA VAL A 651 -30.55 -11.18 -19.05
C VAL A 651 -30.79 -11.91 -20.38
N GLY A 652 -30.78 -11.16 -21.49
CA GLY A 652 -30.94 -11.74 -22.82
C GLY A 652 -29.81 -12.68 -23.23
N ASN A 653 -28.58 -12.34 -22.84
CA ASN A 653 -27.43 -13.20 -23.11
C ASN A 653 -27.53 -14.53 -22.37
N TRP A 654 -27.88 -14.49 -21.08
CA TRP A 654 -28.11 -15.69 -20.28
C TRP A 654 -29.19 -16.60 -20.87
N GLN A 655 -30.30 -16.05 -21.35
CA GLN A 655 -31.33 -16.85 -22.02
C GLN A 655 -30.83 -17.53 -23.30
N ARG A 656 -30.10 -16.80 -24.16
CA ARG A 656 -29.57 -17.37 -25.40
C ARG A 656 -28.52 -18.44 -25.15
N GLU A 657 -27.60 -18.19 -24.20
CA GLU A 657 -26.56 -19.15 -23.85
C GLU A 657 -27.17 -20.39 -23.17
N ALA A 658 -28.18 -20.23 -22.31
CA ALA A 658 -28.91 -21.35 -21.72
C ALA A 658 -29.66 -22.16 -22.79
N ALA A 659 -30.37 -21.51 -23.73
CA ALA A 659 -31.04 -22.20 -24.83
C ALA A 659 -30.06 -22.95 -25.74
N ARG A 660 -28.84 -22.42 -25.92
CA ARG A 660 -27.79 -23.02 -26.75
C ARG A 660 -27.11 -24.21 -26.05
N PHE A 661 -26.64 -24.01 -24.82
CA PHE A 661 -25.78 -24.96 -24.12
C PHE A 661 -26.53 -25.89 -23.19
N THR A 662 -27.74 -25.55 -22.78
CA THR A 662 -28.58 -26.36 -21.88
C THR A 662 -30.04 -26.32 -22.33
N PRO A 663 -30.36 -26.85 -23.53
CA PRO A 663 -31.69 -26.69 -24.14
C PRO A 663 -32.84 -27.32 -23.34
N LYS A 664 -32.53 -28.24 -22.42
CA LYS A 664 -33.49 -28.89 -21.52
C LYS A 664 -33.75 -28.10 -20.22
N LEU A 665 -32.94 -27.07 -19.92
CA LEU A 665 -33.06 -26.26 -18.71
C LEU A 665 -34.23 -25.28 -18.85
N ARG A 666 -35.17 -25.31 -17.92
CA ARG A 666 -36.33 -24.42 -17.92
C ARG A 666 -35.93 -23.06 -17.35
N VAL A 667 -35.96 -22.02 -18.18
CA VAL A 667 -35.54 -20.67 -17.81
C VAL A 667 -36.76 -19.74 -17.67
N HIS A 668 -36.93 -19.14 -16.50
CA HIS A 668 -37.93 -18.10 -16.25
C HIS A 668 -37.27 -16.73 -16.09
N VAL A 669 -37.85 -15.68 -16.67
CA VAL A 669 -37.36 -14.30 -16.50
C VAL A 669 -38.33 -13.53 -15.62
N HIS A 670 -37.89 -13.21 -14.41
CA HIS A 670 -38.63 -12.39 -13.45
C HIS A 670 -38.26 -10.91 -13.61
N HIS A 671 -38.89 -10.24 -14.58
CA HIS A 671 -38.65 -8.83 -14.89
C HIS A 671 -39.86 -8.18 -15.59
N GLY A 672 -40.01 -6.86 -15.47
CA GLY A 672 -41.07 -6.10 -16.16
C GLY A 672 -42.27 -5.75 -15.27
N ALA A 673 -43.19 -4.94 -15.79
CA ALA A 673 -44.37 -4.46 -15.06
C ALA A 673 -45.40 -5.58 -14.82
N GLU A 674 -45.56 -6.47 -15.81
CA GLU A 674 -46.52 -7.59 -15.83
C GLU A 674 -45.95 -8.90 -15.27
N ARG A 675 -44.78 -8.85 -14.59
CA ARG A 675 -44.20 -10.05 -13.98
C ARG A 675 -45.13 -10.63 -12.91
N ALA A 676 -45.15 -11.95 -12.79
CA ALA A 676 -45.92 -12.67 -11.79
C ALA A 676 -45.58 -12.20 -10.36
N ARG A 677 -46.56 -12.22 -9.45
CA ARG A 677 -46.38 -11.84 -8.03
C ARG A 677 -47.22 -12.75 -7.13
N GLY A 678 -46.87 -12.82 -5.85
CA GLY A 678 -47.57 -13.67 -4.88
C GLY A 678 -47.54 -15.14 -5.32
N ASP A 679 -48.69 -15.81 -5.24
CA ASP A 679 -48.79 -17.25 -5.53
C ASP A 679 -48.40 -17.61 -6.99
N ASP A 680 -48.73 -16.74 -7.95
CA ASP A 680 -48.36 -16.92 -9.36
C ASP A 680 -46.84 -16.89 -9.56
N PHE A 681 -46.13 -16.07 -8.77
CA PHE A 681 -44.67 -16.02 -8.78
C PHE A 681 -44.08 -17.32 -8.22
N VAL A 682 -44.60 -17.80 -7.09
CA VAL A 682 -44.16 -19.06 -6.47
C VAL A 682 -44.34 -20.23 -7.45
N ALA A 683 -45.50 -20.33 -8.08
CA ALA A 683 -45.77 -21.36 -9.09
C ALA A 683 -44.80 -21.27 -10.29
N ALA A 684 -44.54 -20.06 -10.80
CA ALA A 684 -43.62 -19.84 -11.92
C ALA A 684 -42.16 -20.21 -11.57
N VAL A 685 -41.72 -19.92 -10.34
CA VAL A 685 -40.38 -20.24 -9.86
C VAL A 685 -40.20 -21.75 -9.69
N HIS A 686 -41.15 -22.45 -9.09
CA HIS A 686 -41.06 -23.91 -8.92
C HIS A 686 -41.17 -24.69 -10.24
N ALA A 687 -41.77 -24.08 -11.27
CA ALA A 687 -41.80 -24.65 -12.62
C ALA A 687 -40.49 -24.45 -13.41
N ALA A 688 -39.54 -23.67 -12.89
CA ALA A 688 -38.28 -23.33 -13.54
C ALA A 688 -37.07 -23.92 -12.82
N ASP A 689 -36.00 -24.18 -13.58
CA ASP A 689 -34.70 -24.61 -13.03
C ASP A 689 -33.79 -23.38 -12.80
N LEU A 690 -33.90 -22.38 -13.68
CA LEU A 690 -33.15 -21.13 -13.63
C LEU A 690 -34.09 -19.91 -13.71
N VAL A 691 -34.05 -19.08 -12.68
CA VAL A 691 -34.79 -17.82 -12.60
C VAL A 691 -33.83 -16.65 -12.80
N LEU A 692 -34.07 -15.83 -13.84
CA LEU A 692 -33.26 -14.66 -14.15
C LEU A 692 -33.95 -13.39 -13.64
N THR A 693 -33.22 -12.55 -12.90
CA THR A 693 -33.71 -11.24 -12.48
C THR A 693 -32.59 -10.19 -12.47
N THR A 694 -32.95 -8.93 -12.17
CA THR A 694 -32.00 -7.81 -12.10
C THR A 694 -31.82 -7.33 -10.67
N TYR A 695 -30.67 -6.73 -10.35
CA TYR A 695 -30.39 -6.17 -9.01
C TYR A 695 -31.49 -5.23 -8.49
N SER A 696 -32.05 -4.40 -9.38
CA SER A 696 -33.16 -3.50 -9.06
C SER A 696 -34.46 -4.23 -8.71
N VAL A 697 -34.78 -5.32 -9.41
CA VAL A 697 -35.98 -6.12 -9.16
C VAL A 697 -35.77 -6.98 -7.91
N ALA A 698 -34.58 -7.57 -7.73
CA ALA A 698 -34.24 -8.32 -6.52
C ALA A 698 -34.39 -7.48 -5.24
N ALA A 699 -34.02 -6.20 -5.28
CA ALA A 699 -34.21 -5.28 -4.15
C ALA A 699 -35.67 -4.85 -3.93
N ARG A 700 -36.49 -4.86 -4.99
CA ARG A 700 -37.91 -4.47 -4.95
C ARG A 700 -38.80 -5.61 -4.45
N ASP A 701 -38.51 -6.82 -4.90
CA ASP A 701 -39.29 -8.03 -4.65
C ASP A 701 -38.59 -8.94 -3.63
N ALA A 702 -37.75 -8.38 -2.78
CA ALA A 702 -36.92 -9.11 -1.82
C ALA A 702 -37.75 -10.01 -0.88
N VAL A 703 -38.97 -9.60 -0.54
CA VAL A 703 -39.88 -10.37 0.31
C VAL A 703 -40.34 -11.65 -0.40
N ASP A 704 -40.85 -11.53 -1.63
CA ASP A 704 -41.29 -12.68 -2.42
C ASP A 704 -40.12 -13.63 -2.71
N LEU A 705 -38.95 -13.08 -3.04
CA LEU A 705 -37.74 -13.86 -3.28
C LEU A 705 -37.21 -14.56 -2.03
N ALA A 706 -37.38 -13.98 -0.84
CA ALA A 706 -36.95 -14.58 0.43
C ALA A 706 -37.86 -15.75 0.87
N GLY A 707 -39.07 -15.86 0.32
CA GLY A 707 -39.99 -16.97 0.58
C GLY A 707 -39.66 -18.28 -0.14
N ILE A 708 -38.67 -18.27 -1.04
CA ILE A 708 -38.25 -19.43 -1.83
C ILE A 708 -37.00 -20.07 -1.22
N ASP A 709 -36.98 -21.40 -1.09
CA ASP A 709 -35.78 -22.17 -0.74
C ASP A 709 -34.89 -22.34 -1.98
N TRP A 710 -33.97 -21.41 -2.20
CA TRP A 710 -33.09 -21.44 -3.36
C TRP A 710 -32.00 -22.50 -3.19
N HIS A 711 -31.90 -23.40 -4.18
CA HIS A 711 -30.75 -24.30 -4.29
C HIS A 711 -29.46 -23.48 -4.40
N ARG A 712 -29.50 -22.43 -5.24
CA ARG A 712 -28.35 -21.57 -5.48
C ARG A 712 -28.78 -20.14 -5.78
N VAL A 713 -28.01 -19.19 -5.26
CA VAL A 713 -28.08 -17.78 -5.68
C VAL A 713 -26.76 -17.40 -6.34
N VAL A 714 -26.85 -16.97 -7.59
CA VAL A 714 -25.73 -16.52 -8.41
C VAL A 714 -25.86 -15.02 -8.64
N VAL A 715 -24.78 -14.28 -8.42
CA VAL A 715 -24.69 -12.86 -8.78
C VAL A 715 -23.66 -12.69 -9.89
N ASP A 716 -24.11 -12.19 -11.04
CA ASP A 716 -23.24 -11.90 -12.20
C ASP A 716 -22.92 -10.41 -12.27
N GLU A 717 -21.68 -10.08 -12.62
CA GLU A 717 -21.11 -8.74 -12.46
C GLU A 717 -21.23 -8.26 -11.00
N ALA A 718 -20.67 -9.07 -10.09
CA ALA A 718 -20.74 -8.89 -8.63
C ALA A 718 -20.20 -7.53 -8.13
N GLN A 719 -19.50 -6.75 -8.95
CA GLN A 719 -19.19 -5.34 -8.65
C GLN A 719 -20.45 -4.50 -8.36
N ALA A 720 -21.63 -4.93 -8.82
CA ALA A 720 -22.90 -4.28 -8.49
C ALA A 720 -23.23 -4.30 -6.98
N ILE A 721 -22.64 -5.22 -6.21
CA ILE A 721 -22.82 -5.33 -4.75
C ILE A 721 -21.57 -4.92 -3.95
N LYS A 722 -20.63 -4.19 -4.56
CA LYS A 722 -19.37 -3.79 -3.90
C LYS A 722 -19.58 -2.95 -2.64
N ASN A 723 -20.58 -2.08 -2.65
CA ASN A 723 -20.95 -1.32 -1.47
C ASN A 723 -22.02 -2.08 -0.66
N ALA A 724 -21.58 -2.67 0.45
CA ALA A 724 -22.38 -3.48 1.35
C ALA A 724 -23.57 -2.74 1.99
N SER A 725 -23.56 -1.40 2.04
CA SER A 725 -24.64 -0.59 2.62
C SER A 725 -25.74 -0.23 1.63
N THR A 726 -25.63 -0.66 0.37
CA THR A 726 -26.67 -0.40 -0.62
C THR A 726 -27.85 -1.35 -0.43
N ARG A 727 -29.07 -0.85 -0.62
CA ARG A 727 -30.30 -1.66 -0.55
C ARG A 727 -30.25 -2.90 -1.45
N GLN A 728 -29.56 -2.82 -2.59
CA GLN A 728 -29.36 -3.93 -3.52
C GLN A 728 -28.44 -5.00 -2.92
N ALA A 729 -27.29 -4.60 -2.37
CA ALA A 729 -26.36 -5.53 -1.73
C ALA A 729 -26.97 -6.18 -0.48
N GLU A 730 -27.72 -5.43 0.33
CA GLU A 730 -28.43 -5.95 1.50
C GLU A 730 -29.52 -6.95 1.11
N ALA A 731 -30.37 -6.60 0.15
CA ALA A 731 -31.45 -7.48 -0.30
C ALA A 731 -30.91 -8.81 -0.85
N VAL A 732 -29.90 -8.75 -1.74
CA VAL A 732 -29.33 -9.96 -2.35
C VAL A 732 -28.57 -10.82 -1.33
N ARG A 733 -27.88 -10.21 -0.34
CA ARG A 733 -27.25 -10.96 0.76
C ARG A 733 -28.27 -11.65 1.66
N ALA A 734 -29.41 -11.01 1.92
CA ALA A 734 -30.44 -11.54 2.81
C ALA A 734 -31.24 -12.71 2.23
N LEU A 735 -31.16 -12.95 0.91
CA LEU A 735 -31.85 -14.09 0.28
C LEU A 735 -31.33 -15.42 0.86
N PRO A 736 -32.22 -16.34 1.26
CA PRO A 736 -31.80 -17.68 1.69
C PRO A 736 -31.27 -18.45 0.49
N ALA A 737 -30.16 -19.16 0.67
CA ALA A 737 -29.55 -19.96 -0.40
C ALA A 737 -28.66 -21.03 0.20
N ARG A 738 -28.73 -22.26 -0.33
CA ARG A 738 -27.84 -23.36 0.07
C ARG A 738 -26.43 -23.19 -0.48
N HIS A 739 -26.31 -22.65 -1.70
CA HIS A 739 -25.04 -22.36 -2.35
C HIS A 739 -25.03 -20.94 -2.94
N ARG A 740 -23.87 -20.27 -2.89
CA ARG A 740 -23.74 -18.88 -3.36
C ARG A 740 -22.54 -18.73 -4.26
N ILE A 741 -22.76 -18.18 -5.45
CA ILE A 741 -21.66 -17.93 -6.40
C ILE A 741 -21.66 -16.47 -6.81
N ALA A 742 -20.52 -15.80 -6.61
CA ALA A 742 -20.26 -14.49 -7.17
C ALA A 742 -19.43 -14.61 -8.44
N VAL A 743 -19.84 -13.93 -9.50
CA VAL A 743 -19.16 -13.93 -10.80
C VAL A 743 -18.72 -12.50 -11.10
N THR A 744 -17.44 -12.32 -11.38
CA THR A 744 -16.86 -11.00 -11.67
C THR A 744 -15.68 -11.12 -12.64
N GLY A 745 -15.31 -10.03 -13.32
CA GLY A 745 -14.05 -9.93 -14.07
C GLY A 745 -12.86 -9.51 -13.20
N THR A 746 -13.13 -8.80 -12.10
CA THR A 746 -12.12 -8.30 -11.16
C THR A 746 -12.67 -8.45 -9.73
N PRO A 747 -12.09 -9.32 -8.89
CA PRO A 747 -12.62 -9.57 -7.54
C PRO A 747 -12.32 -8.42 -6.56
N VAL A 748 -11.31 -7.60 -6.87
CA VAL A 748 -11.01 -6.35 -6.16
C VAL A 748 -10.87 -5.27 -7.23
N GLU A 749 -11.79 -4.32 -7.24
CA GLU A 749 -11.79 -3.22 -8.21
C GLU A 749 -11.18 -1.95 -7.59
N ASN A 750 -11.45 -1.65 -6.31
CA ASN A 750 -11.08 -0.34 -5.72
C ASN A 750 -10.50 -0.39 -4.30
N ARG A 751 -11.08 -1.21 -3.41
CA ARG A 751 -10.79 -1.23 -1.97
C ARG A 751 -10.96 -2.65 -1.43
N LEU A 752 -10.26 -2.99 -0.36
CA LEU A 752 -10.44 -4.28 0.33
C LEU A 752 -11.85 -4.45 0.90
N ALA A 753 -12.58 -3.34 1.11
CA ALA A 753 -14.00 -3.38 1.46
C ALA A 753 -14.89 -4.02 0.38
N ASP A 754 -14.52 -3.93 -0.91
CA ASP A 754 -15.25 -4.57 -2.01
C ASP A 754 -15.12 -6.10 -1.90
N LEU A 755 -13.91 -6.58 -1.61
CA LEU A 755 -13.65 -8.00 -1.35
C LEU A 755 -14.46 -8.50 -0.16
N TRP A 756 -14.50 -7.72 0.93
CA TRP A 756 -15.31 -8.07 2.09
C TRP A 756 -16.80 -8.21 1.73
N SER A 757 -17.36 -7.28 0.96
CA SER A 757 -18.78 -7.35 0.56
C SER A 757 -19.10 -8.60 -0.28
N ILE A 758 -18.24 -8.91 -1.27
CA ILE A 758 -18.42 -10.07 -2.13
C ILE A 758 -18.22 -11.38 -1.35
N MET A 759 -17.20 -11.46 -0.49
CA MET A 759 -16.94 -12.62 0.36
C MET A 759 -18.04 -12.82 1.40
N GLN A 760 -18.60 -11.74 1.95
CA GLN A 760 -19.72 -11.80 2.88
C GLN A 760 -21.01 -12.27 2.19
N PHE A 761 -21.17 -12.02 0.89
CA PHE A 761 -22.23 -12.66 0.10
C PHE A 761 -21.93 -14.14 -0.13
N ALA A 762 -20.74 -14.49 -0.63
CA ALA A 762 -20.41 -15.87 -1.01
C ALA A 762 -20.34 -16.82 0.21
N ASN A 763 -19.67 -16.39 1.27
CA ASN A 763 -19.40 -17.16 2.49
C ASN A 763 -19.71 -16.29 3.72
N PRO A 764 -21.00 -16.11 4.07
CA PRO A 764 -21.41 -15.24 5.18
C PRO A 764 -20.69 -15.60 6.47
N GLY A 765 -20.06 -14.61 7.10
CA GLY A 765 -19.38 -14.79 8.38
C GLY A 765 -17.89 -15.13 8.25
N LEU A 766 -17.38 -15.67 7.14
CA LEU A 766 -15.96 -16.08 7.04
C LEU A 766 -14.97 -14.97 7.49
N LEU A 767 -15.16 -13.74 7.01
CA LEU A 767 -14.30 -12.58 7.31
C LEU A 767 -14.72 -11.79 8.56
N GLY A 768 -15.76 -12.23 9.26
CA GLY A 768 -16.34 -11.53 10.41
C GLY A 768 -16.98 -10.17 10.06
N PRO A 769 -17.31 -9.36 11.09
CA PRO A 769 -17.94 -8.04 10.90
C PRO A 769 -17.04 -7.06 10.16
N ALA A 770 -17.64 -6.15 9.38
CA ALA A 770 -16.92 -5.15 8.57
C ALA A 770 -15.94 -4.28 9.39
N ALA A 771 -16.27 -3.96 10.64
CA ALA A 771 -15.42 -3.18 11.53
C ALA A 771 -14.13 -3.94 11.92
N SER A 772 -14.26 -5.21 12.27
CA SER A 772 -13.12 -6.08 12.61
C SER A 772 -12.23 -6.30 11.39
N PHE A 773 -12.83 -6.57 10.22
CA PHE A 773 -12.11 -6.71 8.96
C PHE A 773 -11.32 -5.44 8.61
N ARG A 774 -11.93 -4.26 8.81
CA ARG A 774 -11.27 -2.98 8.54
C ARG A 774 -10.01 -2.81 9.40
N LYS A 775 -10.13 -3.04 10.71
CA LYS A 775 -9.03 -2.87 11.67
C LYS A 775 -7.91 -3.90 11.45
N ALA A 776 -8.26 -5.15 11.16
CA ALA A 776 -7.29 -6.25 11.05
C ALA A 776 -6.60 -6.34 9.68
N TYR A 777 -7.26 -5.89 8.61
CA TYR A 777 -6.76 -6.05 7.24
C TYR A 777 -6.78 -4.74 6.44
N ALA A 778 -7.93 -4.07 6.32
CA ALA A 778 -8.04 -2.94 5.41
C ALA A 778 -7.10 -1.77 5.78
N GLU A 779 -7.08 -1.35 7.04
CA GLU A 779 -6.21 -0.26 7.51
C GLU A 779 -4.71 -0.61 7.46
N PRO A 780 -4.24 -1.76 7.99
CA PRO A 780 -2.84 -2.17 7.86
C PRO A 780 -2.34 -2.23 6.42
N ILE A 781 -3.14 -2.81 5.51
CA ILE A 781 -2.74 -3.00 4.12
C ILE A 781 -2.80 -1.69 3.33
N GLU A 782 -3.91 -0.95 3.39
CA GLU A 782 -4.13 0.24 2.56
C GLU A 782 -3.36 1.46 3.09
N ARG A 783 -3.14 1.60 4.40
CA ARG A 783 -2.50 2.77 5.02
C ARG A 783 -1.02 2.56 5.34
N HIS A 784 -0.64 1.35 5.76
CA HIS A 784 0.71 1.06 6.28
C HIS A 784 1.52 0.13 5.36
N GLY A 785 0.93 -0.40 4.28
CA GLY A 785 1.62 -1.29 3.35
C GLY A 785 2.02 -2.62 3.97
N ASP A 786 1.28 -3.12 4.97
CA ASP A 786 1.58 -4.35 5.70
C ASP A 786 1.45 -5.58 4.81
N ALA A 787 2.59 -6.14 4.41
CA ALA A 787 2.67 -7.32 3.55
C ALA A 787 2.23 -8.61 4.26
N GLU A 788 2.41 -8.72 5.57
CA GLU A 788 1.99 -9.90 6.34
C GLU A 788 0.48 -9.95 6.45
N ALA A 789 -0.17 -8.81 6.75
CA ALA A 789 -1.62 -8.70 6.75
C ALA A 789 -2.23 -9.05 5.38
N ALA A 790 -1.59 -8.62 4.28
CA ALA A 790 -2.03 -8.95 2.93
C ALA A 790 -1.93 -10.45 2.63
N GLU A 791 -0.84 -11.11 3.02
CA GLU A 791 -0.66 -12.55 2.80
C GLU A 791 -1.59 -13.39 3.68
N ARG A 792 -1.88 -12.95 4.92
CA ARG A 792 -2.92 -13.56 5.77
C ARG A 792 -4.30 -13.51 5.10
N LEU A 793 -4.70 -12.34 4.60
CA LEU A 793 -5.97 -12.17 3.90
C LEU A 793 -6.04 -13.05 2.63
N ARG A 794 -4.94 -13.15 1.89
CA ARG A 794 -4.85 -13.96 0.68
C ARG A 794 -4.98 -15.46 0.96
N ARG A 795 -4.33 -15.97 2.01
CA ARG A 795 -4.49 -17.37 2.45
C ARG A 795 -5.93 -17.69 2.84
N MET A 796 -6.60 -16.75 3.53
CA MET A 796 -7.98 -16.94 3.98
C MET A 796 -9.02 -16.89 2.85
N THR A 797 -8.82 -16.02 1.86
CA THR A 797 -9.78 -15.84 0.75
C THR A 797 -9.47 -16.73 -0.46
N GLY A 798 -8.20 -17.15 -0.62
CA GLY A 798 -7.71 -17.90 -1.78
C GLY A 798 -8.53 -19.14 -2.15
N PRO A 799 -8.87 -20.05 -1.22
CA PRO A 799 -9.64 -21.26 -1.54
C PRO A 799 -11.03 -20.99 -2.16
N PHE A 800 -11.58 -19.80 -1.91
CA PHE A 800 -12.91 -19.38 -2.33
C PHE A 800 -12.90 -18.47 -3.56
N VAL A 801 -11.72 -18.10 -4.08
CA VAL A 801 -11.59 -17.18 -5.22
C VAL A 801 -10.81 -17.86 -6.33
N LEU A 802 -11.49 -18.15 -7.44
CA LEU A 802 -10.87 -18.70 -8.65
C LEU A 802 -10.67 -17.57 -9.68
N ARG A 803 -9.42 -17.23 -9.98
CA ARG A 803 -9.07 -16.17 -10.95
C ARG A 803 -8.02 -16.64 -11.95
N ARG A 804 -8.36 -16.58 -13.23
CA ARG A 804 -7.46 -16.89 -14.37
C ARG A 804 -7.45 -15.74 -15.36
N LEU A 805 -6.30 -15.45 -15.96
CA LEU A 805 -6.09 -14.34 -16.89
C LEU A 805 -5.97 -14.84 -18.33
N LYS A 806 -6.36 -14.02 -19.32
CA LYS A 806 -6.16 -14.39 -20.73
C LYS A 806 -4.70 -14.46 -21.16
N THR A 807 -3.83 -13.73 -20.47
CA THR A 807 -2.39 -13.72 -20.69
C THR A 807 -1.69 -14.95 -20.15
N ASP A 808 -2.40 -15.81 -19.40
CA ASP A 808 -1.88 -17.06 -18.89
C ASP A 808 -1.84 -18.10 -20.02
N SER A 809 -0.64 -18.41 -20.48
CA SER A 809 -0.39 -19.39 -21.55
C SER A 809 -0.82 -20.82 -21.17
N SER A 810 -1.02 -21.10 -19.88
CA SER A 810 -1.57 -22.39 -19.40
C SER A 810 -3.12 -22.47 -19.51
N VAL A 811 -3.78 -21.34 -19.77
CA VAL A 811 -5.24 -21.19 -19.84
C VAL A 811 -5.71 -21.07 -21.30
N ILE A 812 -5.01 -20.28 -22.13
CA ILE A 812 -5.34 -20.10 -23.54
C ILE A 812 -4.08 -20.17 -24.42
N SER A 813 -4.06 -21.12 -25.35
CA SER A 813 -3.08 -21.21 -26.45
C SER A 813 -3.58 -20.67 -27.79
N ASP A 814 -4.90 -20.50 -27.94
CA ASP A 814 -5.56 -20.37 -29.26
C ASP A 814 -6.10 -18.96 -29.57
N LEU A 815 -6.03 -18.01 -28.63
CA LEU A 815 -6.41 -16.62 -28.91
C LEU A 815 -5.28 -15.96 -29.71
N PRO A 816 -5.57 -15.33 -30.85
CA PRO A 816 -4.56 -14.60 -31.61
C PRO A 816 -4.05 -13.38 -30.83
N GLU A 817 -2.95 -12.77 -31.26
CA GLU A 817 -2.39 -11.61 -30.57
C GLU A 817 -3.40 -10.45 -30.45
N LYS A 818 -3.48 -9.85 -29.26
CA LYS A 818 -4.15 -8.56 -29.02
C LYS A 818 -3.09 -7.47 -29.02
N LEU A 819 -3.17 -6.53 -29.95
CA LEU A 819 -2.29 -5.37 -30.05
C LEU A 819 -3.04 -4.15 -29.54
N GLU A 820 -2.65 -3.63 -28.38
CA GLU A 820 -3.17 -2.37 -27.84
C GLU A 820 -2.22 -1.23 -28.16
N MET A 821 -2.74 -0.16 -28.75
CA MET A 821 -1.99 1.03 -29.09
C MET A 821 -2.78 2.29 -28.74
N GLU A 822 -2.09 3.26 -28.16
CA GLU A 822 -2.61 4.60 -27.99
C GLU A 822 -2.39 5.38 -29.30
N VAL A 823 -3.44 6.05 -29.77
CA VAL A 823 -3.40 6.87 -30.97
C VAL A 823 -3.59 8.32 -30.54
N LEU A 824 -2.50 9.08 -30.64
CA LEU A 824 -2.53 10.51 -30.37
C LEU A 824 -3.22 11.24 -31.52
N CYS A 825 -4.22 12.04 -31.16
CA CYS A 825 -5.00 12.88 -32.06
C CYS A 825 -4.77 14.34 -31.69
N ASN A 826 -4.39 15.17 -32.64
CA ASN A 826 -4.25 16.61 -32.38
C ASN A 826 -5.62 17.30 -32.43
N LEU A 827 -5.79 18.39 -31.70
CA LEU A 827 -6.98 19.22 -31.81
C LEU A 827 -6.91 20.10 -33.07
N THR A 828 -8.07 20.38 -33.67
CA THR A 828 -8.20 21.46 -34.65
C THR A 828 -8.12 22.83 -33.96
N ALA A 829 -7.85 23.90 -34.72
CA ALA A 829 -7.86 25.26 -34.18
C ALA A 829 -9.22 25.62 -33.55
N GLU A 830 -10.33 25.17 -34.14
CA GLU A 830 -11.67 25.33 -33.58
C GLU A 830 -11.81 24.59 -32.24
N GLN A 831 -11.39 23.32 -32.18
CA GLN A 831 -11.43 22.54 -30.95
C GLN A 831 -10.57 23.18 -29.85
N ALA A 832 -9.37 23.65 -30.18
CA ALA A 832 -8.49 24.31 -29.21
C ALA A 832 -9.12 25.58 -28.63
N GLY A 833 -9.74 26.41 -29.48
CA GLY A 833 -10.47 27.61 -29.04
C GLY A 833 -11.67 27.27 -28.14
N LEU A 834 -12.49 26.30 -28.53
CA LEU A 834 -13.62 25.83 -27.73
C LEU A 834 -13.18 25.19 -26.42
N TYR A 835 -12.10 24.41 -26.46
CA TYR A 835 -11.54 23.75 -25.29
C TYR A 835 -11.09 24.79 -24.28
N GLN A 836 -10.30 25.78 -24.71
CA GLN A 836 -9.85 26.87 -23.84
C GLN A 836 -11.04 27.66 -23.27
N ALA A 837 -12.06 27.97 -24.08
CA ALA A 837 -13.25 28.68 -23.62
C ALA A 837 -14.02 27.89 -22.55
N VAL A 838 -14.13 26.56 -22.69
CA VAL A 838 -14.75 25.69 -21.68
C VAL A 838 -13.91 25.63 -20.40
N VAL A 839 -12.58 25.54 -20.52
CA VAL A 839 -11.67 25.57 -19.36
C VAL A 839 -11.86 26.87 -18.59
N ASP A 840 -11.83 28.01 -19.28
CA ASP A 840 -11.94 29.34 -18.67
C ASP A 840 -13.31 29.55 -17.99
N ASP A 841 -14.41 29.23 -18.68
CA ASP A 841 -15.78 29.32 -18.12
C ASP A 841 -15.98 28.42 -16.90
N MET A 842 -15.60 27.14 -17.03
CA MET A 842 -15.87 26.17 -15.98
C MET A 842 -14.97 26.35 -14.77
N LEU A 843 -13.70 26.71 -14.93
CA LEU A 843 -12.82 27.00 -13.80
C LEU A 843 -13.28 28.23 -13.04
N ALA A 844 -13.70 29.29 -13.73
CA ALA A 844 -14.26 30.49 -13.09
C ALA A 844 -15.49 30.13 -12.22
N ARG A 845 -16.36 29.24 -12.70
CA ARG A 845 -17.51 28.75 -11.93
C ARG A 845 -17.10 27.85 -10.76
N ILE A 846 -16.15 26.93 -10.96
CA ILE A 846 -15.65 26.02 -9.92
C ILE A 846 -14.98 26.79 -8.78
N GLU A 847 -14.26 27.89 -9.07
CA GLU A 847 -13.64 28.76 -8.08
C GLU A 847 -14.66 29.42 -7.15
N SER A 848 -15.88 29.65 -7.64
CA SER A 848 -16.97 30.30 -6.89
C SER A 848 -17.92 29.34 -6.16
N SER A 849 -17.66 28.03 -6.18
CA SER A 849 -18.57 27.01 -5.64
C SER A 849 -17.86 26.04 -4.70
N ASP A 850 -18.59 25.56 -3.68
CA ASP A 850 -18.09 24.62 -2.67
C ASP A 850 -18.93 23.33 -2.55
N GLY A 851 -18.39 22.33 -1.85
CA GLY A 851 -19.14 21.13 -1.47
C GLY A 851 -19.67 20.29 -2.64
N ILE A 852 -20.97 19.97 -2.63
CA ILE A 852 -21.62 19.16 -3.69
C ILE A 852 -21.67 19.91 -5.01
N GLU A 853 -21.89 21.22 -4.98
CA GLU A 853 -21.98 22.06 -6.18
C GLU A 853 -20.66 22.06 -6.95
N ARG A 854 -19.53 22.24 -6.23
CA ARG A 854 -18.18 22.13 -6.81
C ARG A 854 -17.97 20.79 -7.51
N ARG A 855 -18.30 19.69 -6.84
CA ARG A 855 -18.17 18.33 -7.41
C ARG A 855 -19.00 18.18 -8.69
N GLY A 856 -20.21 18.73 -8.70
CA GLY A 856 -21.07 18.76 -9.89
C GLY A 856 -20.46 19.56 -11.05
N LEU A 857 -19.88 20.73 -10.77
CA LEU A 857 -19.22 21.57 -11.78
C LEU A 857 -17.96 20.93 -12.36
N VAL A 858 -17.14 20.26 -11.54
CA VAL A 858 -15.96 19.53 -12.01
C VAL A 858 -16.36 18.43 -13.00
N LEU A 859 -17.37 17.62 -12.65
CA LEU A 859 -17.88 16.56 -13.54
C LEU A 859 -18.48 17.14 -14.83
N ALA A 860 -19.18 18.28 -14.74
CA ALA A 860 -19.72 18.98 -15.90
C ALA A 860 -18.60 19.52 -16.81
N ALA A 861 -17.52 20.05 -16.22
CA ALA A 861 -16.36 20.57 -16.96
C ALA A 861 -15.67 19.45 -17.74
N MET A 862 -15.36 18.34 -17.07
CA MET A 862 -14.78 17.16 -17.70
C MET A 862 -15.65 16.63 -18.84
N THR A 863 -16.97 16.61 -18.62
CA THR A 863 -17.92 16.18 -19.66
C THR A 863 -17.84 17.07 -20.89
N ARG A 864 -17.82 18.40 -20.72
CA ARG A 864 -17.73 19.37 -21.82
C ARG A 864 -16.38 19.29 -22.54
N LEU A 865 -15.26 19.22 -21.80
CA LEU A 865 -13.93 19.10 -22.38
C LEU A 865 -13.80 17.85 -23.26
N LYS A 866 -14.33 16.71 -22.78
CA LYS A 866 -14.41 15.48 -23.58
C LYS A 866 -15.27 15.62 -24.83
N GLN A 867 -16.40 16.32 -24.74
CA GLN A 867 -17.23 16.60 -25.91
C GLN A 867 -16.47 17.43 -26.95
N VAL A 868 -15.66 18.41 -26.52
CA VAL A 868 -14.80 19.18 -27.43
C VAL A 868 -13.76 18.29 -28.11
N CYS A 869 -13.04 17.45 -27.33
CA CYS A 869 -12.06 16.52 -27.86
C CYS A 869 -12.67 15.57 -28.90
N ASN A 870 -13.90 15.13 -28.68
CA ASN A 870 -14.64 14.29 -29.63
C ASN A 870 -15.03 15.06 -30.88
N HIS A 871 -15.82 16.13 -30.75
CA HIS A 871 -16.26 16.94 -31.87
C HIS A 871 -16.91 18.27 -31.43
N PRO A 872 -16.59 19.43 -32.06
CA PRO A 872 -17.24 20.72 -31.78
C PRO A 872 -18.78 20.67 -31.79
N ALA A 873 -19.39 20.08 -32.82
CA ALA A 873 -20.84 19.89 -32.91
C ALA A 873 -21.47 19.11 -31.74
N GLN A 874 -20.72 18.24 -31.06
CA GLN A 874 -21.21 17.52 -29.88
C GLN A 874 -21.36 18.47 -28.67
N LEU A 875 -20.44 19.42 -28.51
CA LEU A 875 -20.53 20.44 -27.47
C LEU A 875 -21.61 21.48 -27.82
N LEU A 876 -21.57 22.00 -29.06
CA LEU A 876 -22.39 23.13 -29.49
C LEU A 876 -23.86 22.77 -29.74
N ARG A 877 -24.14 21.50 -30.09
CA ARG A 877 -25.48 21.00 -30.40
C ARG A 877 -26.21 21.80 -31.49
N ASP A 878 -25.45 22.29 -32.47
CA ASP A 878 -25.90 23.19 -33.52
C ASP A 878 -26.29 22.47 -34.82
N GLY A 879 -26.12 21.14 -34.90
CA GLY A 879 -26.44 20.34 -36.08
C GLY A 879 -25.51 20.58 -37.28
N SER A 880 -24.37 21.22 -37.03
CA SER A 880 -23.37 21.53 -38.05
C SER A 880 -22.66 20.28 -38.61
N ALA A 881 -22.10 20.40 -39.82
CA ALA A 881 -21.39 19.30 -40.47
C ALA A 881 -20.16 18.85 -39.66
N LEU A 882 -19.87 17.55 -39.68
CA LEU A 882 -18.75 16.98 -38.91
C LEU A 882 -17.40 17.03 -39.64
N THR A 883 -17.41 17.08 -40.97
CA THR A 883 -16.19 16.97 -41.78
C THR A 883 -15.16 18.05 -41.44
N GLY A 884 -13.91 17.66 -41.22
CA GLY A 884 -12.75 18.56 -41.09
C GLY A 884 -12.68 19.36 -39.79
N ARG A 885 -13.54 19.10 -38.80
CA ARG A 885 -13.62 19.89 -37.57
C ARG A 885 -13.14 19.18 -36.31
N SER A 886 -12.85 17.89 -36.39
CA SER A 886 -12.31 17.10 -35.29
C SER A 886 -11.10 16.29 -35.73
N GLY A 887 -9.99 16.40 -34.98
CA GLY A 887 -8.81 15.58 -35.24
C GLY A 887 -9.01 14.10 -34.94
N LYS A 888 -9.84 13.77 -33.94
CA LYS A 888 -10.24 12.37 -33.69
C LYS A 888 -11.07 11.81 -34.84
N LEU A 889 -11.99 12.60 -35.39
CA LEU A 889 -12.79 12.15 -36.54
C LEU A 889 -11.91 11.94 -37.77
N ALA A 890 -11.00 12.88 -38.06
CA ALA A 890 -10.05 12.73 -39.18
C ALA A 890 -9.21 11.45 -39.02
N ARG A 891 -8.66 11.21 -37.82
CA ARG A 891 -7.87 10.00 -37.57
C ARG A 891 -8.70 8.72 -37.62
N LEU A 892 -9.97 8.79 -37.20
CA LEU A 892 -10.91 7.68 -37.33
C LEU A 892 -11.17 7.36 -38.80
N GLU A 893 -11.40 8.36 -39.64
CA GLU A 893 -11.64 8.19 -41.08
C GLU A 893 -10.45 7.53 -41.77
N GLU A 894 -9.22 8.00 -41.50
CA GLU A 894 -7.99 7.40 -42.03
C GLU A 894 -7.87 5.91 -41.67
N ILE A 895 -8.09 5.58 -40.40
CA ILE A 895 -8.06 4.19 -39.93
C ILE A 895 -9.17 3.36 -40.60
N LEU A 896 -10.36 3.93 -40.78
CA LEU A 896 -11.47 3.21 -41.39
C LEU A 896 -11.31 3.03 -42.89
N ASP A 897 -10.68 3.96 -43.61
CA ASP A 897 -10.30 3.78 -45.02
C ASP A 897 -9.42 2.53 -45.17
N GLU A 898 -8.42 2.34 -44.29
CA GLU A 898 -7.56 1.14 -44.28
C GLU A 898 -8.35 -0.14 -43.94
N VAL A 899 -9.17 -0.11 -42.89
CA VAL A 899 -9.97 -1.27 -42.45
C VAL A 899 -10.94 -1.72 -43.54
N LEU A 900 -11.63 -0.77 -44.18
CA LEU A 900 -12.58 -1.07 -45.24
C LEU A 900 -11.88 -1.55 -46.52
N ALA A 901 -10.71 -0.98 -46.85
CA ALA A 901 -9.88 -1.46 -47.97
C ALA A 901 -9.40 -2.90 -47.76
N ALA A 902 -9.13 -3.30 -46.51
CA ALA A 902 -8.78 -4.68 -46.15
C ALA A 902 -9.97 -5.64 -46.09
N GLY A 903 -11.21 -5.15 -46.25
CA GLY A 903 -12.42 -5.96 -46.11
C GLY A 903 -12.65 -6.45 -44.67
N GLU A 904 -12.18 -5.68 -43.69
CA GLU A 904 -12.23 -6.02 -42.27
C GLU A 904 -13.34 -5.25 -41.54
N LYS A 905 -13.62 -5.64 -40.29
CA LYS A 905 -14.73 -5.10 -39.51
C LYS A 905 -14.25 -4.39 -38.24
N ALA A 906 -14.88 -3.26 -37.93
CA ALA A 906 -14.54 -2.42 -36.80
C ALA A 906 -15.70 -2.18 -35.83
N LEU A 907 -15.38 -2.26 -34.53
CA LEU A 907 -16.22 -1.76 -33.44
C LEU A 907 -15.75 -0.37 -33.02
N LEU A 908 -16.67 0.57 -32.93
CA LEU A 908 -16.41 1.96 -32.55
C LEU A 908 -17.11 2.26 -31.24
N PHE A 909 -16.34 2.38 -30.16
CA PHE A 909 -16.87 2.65 -28.82
C PHE A 909 -16.80 4.14 -28.49
N THR A 910 -17.91 4.66 -27.96
CA THR A 910 -18.00 6.02 -27.41
C THR A 910 -18.82 6.03 -26.12
N GLN A 911 -18.47 6.85 -25.14
CA GLN A 911 -19.27 7.01 -23.93
C GLN A 911 -20.61 7.74 -24.19
N TYR A 912 -20.73 8.46 -25.30
CA TYR A 912 -21.86 9.34 -25.57
C TYR A 912 -22.77 8.79 -26.68
N ALA A 913 -24.00 8.41 -26.32
CA ALA A 913 -24.99 7.94 -27.30
C ALA A 913 -25.33 9.02 -28.36
N GLU A 914 -25.37 10.29 -27.95
CA GLU A 914 -25.56 11.44 -28.86
C GLU A 914 -24.49 11.46 -29.97
N PHE A 915 -23.21 11.33 -29.59
CA PHE A 915 -22.10 11.31 -30.54
C PHE A 915 -22.07 10.04 -31.38
N GLY A 916 -22.42 8.88 -30.81
CA GLY A 916 -22.56 7.65 -31.58
C GLY A 916 -23.61 7.76 -32.70
N GLY A 917 -24.70 8.50 -32.45
CA GLY A 917 -25.69 8.82 -33.47
C GLY A 917 -25.14 9.72 -34.59
N MET A 918 -24.33 10.72 -34.23
CA MET A 918 -23.64 11.61 -35.19
C MET A 918 -22.64 10.81 -36.05
N LEU A 919 -21.80 9.99 -35.42
CA LEU A 919 -20.84 9.11 -36.10
C LEU A 919 -21.53 8.16 -37.07
N ARG A 920 -22.63 7.52 -36.65
CA ARG A 920 -23.40 6.63 -37.54
C ARG A 920 -23.81 7.36 -38.83
N GLY A 921 -24.40 8.55 -38.71
CA GLY A 921 -24.86 9.32 -39.86
C GLY A 921 -23.71 9.72 -40.79
N HIS A 922 -22.64 10.26 -40.21
CA HIS A 922 -21.47 10.74 -40.93
C HIS A 922 -20.70 9.62 -41.65
N LEU A 923 -20.37 8.54 -40.94
CA LEU A 923 -19.63 7.40 -41.51
C LEU A 923 -20.46 6.69 -42.59
N SER A 924 -21.79 6.61 -42.42
CA SER A 924 -22.65 6.03 -43.47
C SER A 924 -22.60 6.87 -44.76
N ALA A 925 -22.65 8.19 -44.63
CA ALA A 925 -22.57 9.10 -45.77
C ALA A 925 -21.18 9.10 -46.43
N ARG A 926 -20.09 9.15 -45.64
CA ARG A 926 -18.71 9.20 -46.13
C ARG A 926 -18.27 7.94 -46.86
N PHE A 927 -18.69 6.77 -46.40
CA PHE A 927 -18.29 5.48 -46.98
C PHE A 927 -19.33 4.86 -47.92
N GLY A 928 -20.56 5.40 -47.96
CA GLY A 928 -21.64 4.81 -48.75
C GLY A 928 -21.96 3.37 -48.30
N ARG A 929 -21.85 3.12 -47.00
CA ARG A 929 -22.07 1.81 -46.36
C ARG A 929 -23.00 1.97 -45.18
N GLU A 930 -23.78 0.94 -44.88
CA GLU A 930 -24.55 0.92 -43.65
C GLU A 930 -23.61 0.87 -42.43
N VAL A 931 -23.94 1.64 -41.40
CA VAL A 931 -23.27 1.61 -40.09
C VAL A 931 -24.30 1.29 -39.02
N LEU A 932 -24.07 0.24 -38.24
CA LEU A 932 -24.95 -0.13 -37.14
C LEU A 932 -24.66 0.74 -35.91
N PHE A 933 -25.67 0.97 -35.07
CA PHE A 933 -25.52 1.72 -33.83
C PHE A 933 -26.32 1.11 -32.67
N LEU A 934 -25.63 0.72 -31.60
CA LEU A 934 -26.20 0.13 -30.40
C LEU A 934 -26.03 1.08 -29.20
N HIS A 935 -27.15 1.47 -28.60
CA HIS A 935 -27.20 2.29 -27.38
C HIS A 935 -28.25 1.77 -26.39
N GLY A 936 -28.27 2.34 -25.19
CA GLY A 936 -29.11 1.85 -24.08
C GLY A 936 -30.63 1.92 -24.31
N GLY A 937 -31.09 2.72 -25.26
CA GLY A 937 -32.51 2.86 -25.62
C GLY A 937 -33.00 1.83 -26.64
N VAL A 938 -32.11 1.02 -27.21
CA VAL A 938 -32.47 -0.02 -28.18
C VAL A 938 -33.11 -1.20 -27.44
N GLY A 939 -34.33 -1.56 -27.86
CA GLY A 939 -35.07 -2.71 -27.35
C GLY A 939 -34.31 -4.02 -27.52
N LYS A 940 -34.66 -5.03 -26.71
CA LYS A 940 -33.93 -6.31 -26.69
C LYS A 940 -33.95 -7.03 -28.05
N ALA A 941 -35.11 -7.09 -28.71
CA ALA A 941 -35.26 -7.76 -30.00
C ALA A 941 -34.38 -7.12 -31.09
N ASP A 942 -34.42 -5.78 -31.18
CA ASP A 942 -33.61 -5.04 -32.16
C ASP A 942 -32.12 -5.17 -31.88
N ARG A 943 -31.72 -5.17 -30.60
CA ARG A 943 -30.33 -5.39 -30.19
C ARG A 943 -29.80 -6.73 -30.71
N ASP A 944 -30.57 -7.79 -30.52
CA ASP A 944 -30.19 -9.15 -30.93
C ASP A 944 -30.12 -9.27 -32.46
N ALA A 945 -31.04 -8.61 -33.17
CA ALA A 945 -31.02 -8.53 -34.62
C ALA A 945 -29.77 -7.80 -35.15
N MET A 946 -29.38 -6.66 -34.54
CA MET A 946 -28.17 -5.93 -34.91
C MET A 946 -26.90 -6.76 -34.70
N VAL A 947 -26.77 -7.44 -33.56
CA VAL A 947 -25.62 -8.30 -33.24
C VAL A 947 -25.50 -9.44 -34.24
N THR A 948 -26.62 -10.11 -34.54
CA THR A 948 -26.68 -11.20 -35.52
C THR A 948 -26.29 -10.71 -36.92
N ARG A 949 -26.82 -9.55 -37.33
CA ARG A 949 -26.50 -8.92 -38.62
C ARG A 949 -25.04 -8.50 -38.72
N PHE A 950 -24.44 -7.97 -37.67
CA PHE A 950 -23.02 -7.59 -37.68
C PHE A 950 -22.10 -8.82 -37.80
N GLN A 951 -22.44 -9.91 -37.12
CA GLN A 951 -21.66 -11.14 -37.08
C GLN A 951 -21.70 -11.93 -38.41
N SER A 952 -22.67 -11.67 -39.29
CA SER A 952 -22.75 -12.36 -40.60
C SER A 952 -21.73 -11.81 -41.60
N ASP A 953 -21.20 -12.64 -42.51
CA ASP A 953 -20.17 -12.21 -43.47
C ASP A 953 -20.66 -11.08 -44.41
N ALA A 954 -21.94 -11.12 -44.80
CA ALA A 954 -22.59 -10.06 -45.60
C ALA A 954 -23.06 -8.85 -44.77
N GLY A 955 -22.79 -8.85 -43.46
CA GLY A 955 -23.19 -7.79 -42.53
C GLY A 955 -22.41 -6.49 -42.69
N PRO A 956 -22.92 -5.37 -42.15
CA PRO A 956 -22.24 -4.08 -42.16
C PRO A 956 -20.83 -4.16 -41.55
N PRO A 957 -19.82 -3.50 -42.14
CA PRO A 957 -18.44 -3.58 -41.67
C PRO A 957 -18.17 -2.73 -40.42
N LEU A 958 -19.03 -1.73 -40.14
CA LEU A 958 -18.85 -0.79 -39.04
C LEU A 958 -20.02 -0.90 -38.04
N PHE A 959 -19.68 -0.97 -36.76
CA PHE A 959 -20.67 -0.99 -35.67
C PHE A 959 -20.26 -0.04 -34.56
N VAL A 960 -21.07 1.01 -34.35
CA VAL A 960 -20.92 1.97 -33.27
C VAL A 960 -21.64 1.47 -32.03
N LEU A 961 -21.00 1.55 -30.86
CA LEU A 961 -21.57 1.11 -29.58
C LEU A 961 -21.34 2.16 -28.51
N SER A 962 -22.37 2.45 -27.71
CA SER A 962 -22.13 3.22 -26.49
C SER A 962 -21.48 2.35 -25.41
N LEU A 963 -20.47 2.84 -24.69
CA LEU A 963 -19.67 2.04 -23.74
C LEU A 963 -20.53 1.32 -22.69
N LYS A 964 -21.55 1.98 -22.13
CA LYS A 964 -22.47 1.33 -21.17
C LYS A 964 -23.36 0.26 -21.79
N ALA A 965 -23.75 0.42 -23.06
CA ALA A 965 -24.62 -0.54 -23.74
C ALA A 965 -23.82 -1.71 -24.37
N GLY A 966 -22.60 -1.43 -24.82
CA GLY A 966 -21.65 -2.41 -25.39
C GLY A 966 -20.78 -3.12 -24.35
N GLY A 967 -20.63 -2.54 -23.15
CA GLY A 967 -19.85 -3.12 -22.05
C GLY A 967 -20.46 -4.37 -21.41
N THR A 968 -21.64 -4.83 -21.87
CA THR A 968 -22.39 -5.89 -21.19
C THR A 968 -22.76 -7.03 -22.13
N GLY A 969 -22.20 -8.22 -21.86
CA GLY A 969 -22.68 -9.52 -22.33
C GLY A 969 -22.51 -9.89 -23.80
N LEU A 970 -22.25 -8.93 -24.70
CA LEU A 970 -22.23 -9.18 -26.14
C LEU A 970 -21.00 -10.01 -26.59
N THR A 971 -21.16 -10.75 -27.69
CA THR A 971 -20.09 -11.47 -28.40
C THR A 971 -20.02 -10.90 -29.81
N LEU A 972 -18.91 -10.24 -30.16
CA LEU A 972 -18.72 -9.48 -31.41
C LEU A 972 -17.41 -9.87 -32.11
N THR A 973 -17.14 -11.18 -32.15
CA THR A 973 -15.90 -11.79 -32.67
C THR A 973 -15.64 -11.57 -34.16
N ALA A 974 -16.65 -11.16 -34.95
CA ALA A 974 -16.45 -10.81 -36.36
C ALA A 974 -15.58 -9.56 -36.57
N ALA A 975 -15.45 -8.71 -35.54
CA ALA A 975 -14.55 -7.56 -35.59
C ALA A 975 -13.14 -7.94 -35.15
N ASN A 976 -12.14 -7.51 -35.91
CA ASN A 976 -10.73 -7.59 -35.55
C ASN A 976 -10.13 -6.19 -35.29
N HIS A 977 -10.90 -5.12 -35.51
CA HIS A 977 -10.56 -3.76 -35.11
C HIS A 977 -11.50 -3.26 -34.02
N VAL A 978 -10.91 -2.69 -32.97
CA VAL A 978 -11.63 -2.01 -31.90
C VAL A 978 -11.06 -0.61 -31.77
N VAL A 979 -11.92 0.41 -31.88
CA VAL A 979 -11.52 1.81 -31.69
C VAL A 979 -12.32 2.37 -30.52
N HIS A 980 -11.63 2.79 -29.47
CA HIS A 980 -12.20 3.63 -28.41
C HIS A 980 -12.02 5.08 -28.82
N VAL A 981 -13.11 5.69 -29.30
CA VAL A 981 -13.09 7.06 -29.83
C VAL A 981 -12.89 8.08 -28.71
N ASP A 982 -13.38 7.78 -27.51
CA ASP A 982 -13.12 8.56 -26.30
C ASP A 982 -12.64 7.68 -25.15
N ARG A 983 -11.80 8.26 -24.29
CA ARG A 983 -11.23 7.55 -23.14
C ARG A 983 -12.22 7.47 -21.99
N TRP A 984 -12.33 6.27 -21.42
CA TRP A 984 -12.99 6.04 -20.16
C TRP A 984 -11.96 5.90 -19.03
N TRP A 985 -12.24 6.54 -17.91
CA TRP A 985 -11.29 6.71 -16.81
C TRP A 985 -10.99 5.43 -16.02
N ASN A 986 -11.92 4.47 -16.05
CA ASN A 986 -11.73 3.16 -15.46
C ASN A 986 -11.27 2.18 -16.56
N PRO A 987 -9.98 1.77 -16.58
CA PRO A 987 -9.46 0.87 -17.61
C PRO A 987 -10.25 -0.44 -17.69
N ALA A 988 -10.81 -0.91 -16.57
CA ALA A 988 -11.59 -2.15 -16.54
C ALA A 988 -12.83 -2.08 -17.45
N VAL A 989 -13.48 -0.92 -17.60
CA VAL A 989 -14.65 -0.75 -18.48
C VAL A 989 -14.24 -0.74 -19.95
N GLU A 990 -13.12 -0.10 -20.29
CA GLU A 990 -12.58 -0.15 -21.66
C GLU A 990 -12.13 -1.56 -22.04
N ASP A 991 -11.44 -2.24 -21.13
CA ASP A 991 -10.98 -3.61 -21.29
C ASP A 991 -12.21 -4.54 -21.44
N GLN A 992 -13.28 -4.31 -20.65
CA GLN A 992 -14.56 -5.01 -20.78
C GLN A 992 -15.24 -4.80 -22.15
N ALA A 993 -15.14 -3.61 -22.73
CA ALA A 993 -15.67 -3.34 -24.07
C ALA A 993 -14.80 -3.96 -25.17
N THR A 994 -13.48 -3.89 -25.02
CA THR A 994 -12.48 -4.47 -25.93
C THR A 994 -12.61 -5.98 -26.05
N ASP A 995 -12.79 -6.63 -24.91
CA ASP A 995 -12.93 -8.07 -24.76
C ASP A 995 -14.22 -8.64 -25.40
N ARG A 996 -15.11 -7.78 -25.93
CA ARG A 996 -16.26 -8.21 -26.75
C ARG A 996 -15.83 -8.70 -28.13
N ALA A 997 -14.76 -8.12 -28.69
CA ALA A 997 -14.10 -8.58 -29.91
C ALA A 997 -12.98 -9.58 -29.60
N PHE A 998 -12.23 -9.36 -28.51
CA PHE A 998 -11.17 -10.27 -28.04
C PHE A 998 -11.72 -11.37 -27.13
N ARG A 999 -12.52 -12.26 -27.74
CA ARG A 999 -13.21 -13.36 -27.06
C ARG A 999 -13.00 -14.68 -27.80
N ILE A 1000 -13.21 -15.79 -27.09
CA ILE A 1000 -13.17 -17.15 -27.67
C ILE A 1000 -14.09 -17.19 -28.90
N GLY A 1001 -13.54 -17.67 -30.03
CA GLY A 1001 -14.19 -17.61 -31.35
C GLY A 1001 -13.54 -16.59 -32.29
N GLN A 1002 -12.72 -15.69 -31.77
CA GLN A 1002 -11.86 -14.82 -32.57
C GLN A 1002 -10.77 -15.63 -33.28
N ARG A 1003 -10.60 -15.43 -34.59
CA ARG A 1003 -9.62 -16.12 -35.44
C ARG A 1003 -8.56 -15.18 -36.03
N ARG A 1004 -8.75 -13.86 -35.91
CA ARG A 1004 -7.85 -12.83 -36.43
C ARG A 1004 -7.23 -12.05 -35.28
N ARG A 1005 -6.00 -11.56 -35.48
CA ARG A 1005 -5.35 -10.66 -34.51
C ARG A 1005 -6.22 -9.43 -34.28
N VAL A 1006 -6.42 -9.06 -33.02
CA VAL A 1006 -7.29 -7.94 -32.65
C VAL A 1006 -6.44 -6.71 -32.41
N GLN A 1007 -6.70 -5.65 -33.18
CA GLN A 1007 -6.06 -4.35 -33.01
C GLN A 1007 -6.99 -3.42 -32.24
N VAL A 1008 -6.52 -2.95 -31.09
CA VAL A 1008 -7.26 -2.07 -30.18
C VAL A 1008 -6.58 -0.72 -30.18
N ARG A 1009 -7.31 0.30 -30.64
CA ARG A 1009 -6.83 1.67 -30.78
C ARG A 1009 -7.57 2.55 -29.79
N LYS A 1010 -6.84 3.14 -28.85
CA LYS A 1010 -7.38 4.04 -27.82
C LYS A 1010 -7.02 5.46 -28.21
N PHE A 1011 -8.01 6.27 -28.62
CA PHE A 1011 -7.76 7.64 -29.08
C PHE A 1011 -7.56 8.56 -27.88
N VAL A 1012 -6.56 9.42 -27.97
CA VAL A 1012 -6.21 10.40 -26.93
C VAL A 1012 -5.89 11.72 -27.58
N CYS A 1013 -6.53 12.81 -27.14
CA CYS A 1013 -6.16 14.14 -27.62
C CYS A 1013 -4.89 14.67 -26.96
N ALA A 1014 -3.87 14.97 -27.76
CA ALA A 1014 -2.58 15.49 -27.30
C ALA A 1014 -2.74 16.86 -26.61
N GLY A 1015 -1.99 17.08 -25.53
CA GLY A 1015 -1.99 18.27 -24.69
C GLY A 1015 -3.30 18.55 -23.96
N THR A 1016 -4.26 17.62 -23.95
CA THR A 1016 -5.57 17.79 -23.31
C THR A 1016 -5.69 17.03 -21.99
N LEU A 1017 -6.84 17.19 -21.35
CA LEU A 1017 -7.30 16.36 -20.24
C LEU A 1017 -7.11 14.86 -20.52
N GLU A 1018 -7.35 14.38 -21.74
CA GLU A 1018 -7.28 12.94 -22.03
C GLU A 1018 -5.86 12.38 -21.90
N GLU A 1019 -4.84 13.10 -22.36
CA GLU A 1019 -3.44 12.65 -22.32
C GLU A 1019 -2.88 12.65 -20.90
N LYS A 1020 -3.10 13.74 -20.16
CA LYS A 1020 -2.67 13.87 -18.75
C LYS A 1020 -3.20 12.73 -17.89
N VAL A 1021 -4.38 12.26 -18.24
CA VAL A 1021 -5.09 11.21 -17.52
C VAL A 1021 -4.62 9.85 -17.92
N ALA A 1022 -4.41 9.62 -19.22
CA ALA A 1022 -3.78 8.40 -19.70
C ALA A 1022 -2.40 8.22 -19.05
N ALA A 1023 -1.60 9.28 -18.96
CA ALA A 1023 -0.30 9.29 -18.29
C ALA A 1023 -0.41 8.95 -16.79
N MET A 1024 -1.32 9.59 -16.05
CA MET A 1024 -1.55 9.29 -14.63
C MET A 1024 -2.01 7.84 -14.39
N ILE A 1025 -2.86 7.29 -15.27
CA ILE A 1025 -3.31 5.89 -15.20
C ILE A 1025 -2.14 4.94 -15.47
N ALA A 1026 -1.28 5.24 -16.46
CA ALA A 1026 -0.13 4.42 -16.82
C ALA A 1026 0.94 4.40 -15.70
N GLU A 1027 1.28 5.56 -15.13
CA GLU A 1027 2.23 5.68 -14.03
C GLU A 1027 1.80 4.87 -12.80
N LYS A 1028 0.50 4.95 -12.45
CA LYS A 1028 -0.09 4.22 -11.32
C LYS A 1028 -0.22 2.71 -11.55
N ARG A 1029 -0.41 2.26 -12.80
CA ARG A 1029 -0.41 0.82 -13.15
C ARG A 1029 0.95 0.17 -12.88
N SER A 1030 2.05 0.95 -12.89
CA SER A 1030 3.40 0.48 -12.55
C SER A 1030 3.69 0.45 -11.04
N LEU A 1031 3.03 1.31 -10.24
CA LEU A 1031 3.30 1.47 -8.82
C LEU A 1031 2.37 0.68 -7.88
N ALA A 1032 1.14 0.33 -8.28
CA ALA A 1032 0.25 -0.45 -7.42
C ALA A 1032 -0.98 -1.04 -8.15
N ALA A 1033 -1.13 -2.37 -8.06
CA ALA A 1033 -2.44 -3.03 -8.09
C ALA A 1033 -3.20 -2.91 -6.74
N SER A 1034 -2.66 -2.16 -5.77
CA SER A 1034 -3.10 -2.17 -4.37
C SER A 1034 -3.56 -0.82 -3.77
N VAL A 1035 -3.46 0.34 -4.44
CA VAL A 1035 -3.59 1.64 -3.74
C VAL A 1035 -4.53 2.68 -4.38
N VAL A 1036 -5.07 2.49 -5.58
CA VAL A 1036 -5.91 3.54 -6.22
C VAL A 1036 -7.31 3.04 -6.57
N GLY A 1037 -8.33 3.67 -6.00
CA GLY A 1037 -9.73 3.47 -6.40
C GLY A 1037 -9.98 3.92 -7.85
N THR A 1038 -10.61 3.06 -8.64
CA THR A 1038 -10.93 3.19 -10.08
C THR A 1038 -12.15 4.08 -10.41
N GLY A 1039 -12.50 5.04 -9.53
CA GLY A 1039 -13.64 5.96 -9.73
C GLY A 1039 -13.22 7.40 -10.09
N GLU A 1040 -14.15 8.23 -10.56
CA GLU A 1040 -13.92 9.66 -10.85
C GLU A 1040 -13.76 10.53 -9.59
N GLN A 1041 -13.98 9.97 -8.40
CA GLN A 1041 -13.97 10.67 -7.12
C GLN A 1041 -12.66 11.39 -6.84
N TRP A 1042 -11.51 10.78 -7.17
CA TRP A 1042 -10.21 11.39 -6.93
C TRP A 1042 -10.03 12.69 -7.72
N VAL A 1043 -10.65 12.82 -8.91
CA VAL A 1043 -10.61 14.05 -9.71
C VAL A 1043 -11.47 15.13 -9.06
N THR A 1044 -12.65 14.78 -8.55
CA THR A 1044 -13.54 15.73 -7.86
C THR A 1044 -12.97 16.25 -6.53
N GLU A 1045 -12.03 15.52 -5.95
CA GLU A 1045 -11.32 15.84 -4.71
C GLU A 1045 -10.02 16.63 -4.95
N LEU A 1046 -9.58 16.80 -6.21
CA LEU A 1046 -8.42 17.63 -6.53
C LEU A 1046 -8.67 19.10 -6.15
N SER A 1047 -7.62 19.77 -5.69
CA SER A 1047 -7.63 21.23 -5.51
C SER A 1047 -7.85 21.93 -6.85
N THR A 1048 -8.35 23.17 -6.81
CA THR A 1048 -8.64 23.91 -8.04
C THR A 1048 -7.37 24.16 -8.87
N ASP A 1049 -6.20 24.30 -8.25
CA ASP A 1049 -4.93 24.42 -8.98
C ASP A 1049 -4.54 23.12 -9.67
N ARG A 1050 -4.72 21.96 -9.01
CA ARG A 1050 -4.52 20.65 -9.65
C ARG A 1050 -5.53 20.40 -10.77
N LEU A 1051 -6.78 20.87 -10.62
CA LEU A 1051 -7.77 20.84 -11.69
C LEU A 1051 -7.39 21.76 -12.85
N ARG A 1052 -6.81 22.93 -12.57
CA ARG A 1052 -6.31 23.85 -13.60
C ARG A 1052 -5.15 23.23 -14.37
N GLU A 1053 -4.18 22.63 -13.69
CA GLU A 1053 -3.11 21.86 -14.32
C GLU A 1053 -3.65 20.72 -15.17
N LEU A 1054 -4.65 19.99 -14.65
CA LEU A 1054 -5.27 18.86 -15.32
C LEU A 1054 -6.09 19.28 -16.56
N PHE A 1055 -6.81 20.39 -16.48
CA PHE A 1055 -7.67 20.88 -17.56
C PHE A 1055 -6.93 21.72 -18.59
N ALA A 1056 -5.80 22.35 -18.22
CA ALA A 1056 -5.04 23.24 -19.11
C ALA A 1056 -4.62 22.54 -20.41
N LEU A 1057 -4.72 23.27 -21.51
CA LEU A 1057 -4.23 22.85 -22.82
C LEU A 1057 -2.72 23.10 -22.93
N GLU A 1058 -1.94 22.10 -23.32
CA GLU A 1058 -0.48 22.22 -23.47
C GLU A 1058 -0.06 22.81 -24.82
N ALA A 1059 1.09 23.49 -24.85
CA ALA A 1059 1.66 24.07 -26.05
C ALA A 1059 2.17 22.96 -26.99
N GLY A 1060 1.48 22.74 -28.11
CA GLY A 1060 1.74 21.66 -29.06
C GLY A 1060 0.52 20.81 -29.41
N ALA A 1061 -0.63 21.06 -28.76
CA ALA A 1061 -1.88 20.31 -28.96
C ALA A 1061 -2.60 20.55 -30.31
N VAL A 1062 -2.18 21.57 -31.08
CA VAL A 1062 -2.88 22.04 -32.28
C VAL A 1062 -2.04 21.73 -33.52
N VAL A 1063 -2.68 21.20 -34.56
CA VAL A 1063 -2.05 21.09 -35.89
C VAL A 1063 -1.89 22.50 -36.47
N GLU A 1064 -0.65 22.91 -36.76
CA GLU A 1064 -0.39 24.15 -37.54
C GLU A 1064 -0.96 24.07 -38.97
#